data_AF-A0A850BWL6-F1
#
_entry.id   AF-A0A850BWL6-F1
#
_cell.length_a   1.000
_cell.length_b   1.000
_cell.length_c   1.000
_cell.angle_alpha   90.00
_cell.angle_beta   90.00
_cell.angle_gamma   90.00
#
_symmetry.space_group_name_H-M   'P 1'
#
loop_
_entity.id
_entity.type
_entity.pdbx_description
1 polymer ?
#
loop_
_entity_poly.entity_id
_entity_poly.type
_entity_poly.pdbx_seq_one_letter_code
_entity_poly.pdbx_strand_id
1 'polypeptide(L)'
;MARRATAALLVSIVGHACLFAWLGGAGRAIKSPANTNTPSIPEELRPADLPIAALTSVAERLARAEKLAVERRALVEKARKDKLDGALLLGDFLLQANRIDAEEIGQEIDIAEARARYETHVAALREALKESDVKHAAPAVFGELKYHGRPGGLMGRALLDGGGSCEQISQLVASAVFDAGRPEAAFLRFYGAPMSDGVAHLAPIAIEGGEERDLMTGRGALLSGKLLPAADLIEVYARAHGLSPHEPVAGKTAATQGSNTNTNTNTNTNTNNPSEAERPTLFNGFPPNNDRYPGSLPLYAARALKEPAGADEIPEDPEAARERARSCAYVLRMAMLKPPLIDVVPLEGNTGLSVEPRRVPTPLQLEREAALLQAAEDLVGAEASDEADRIMGLACLTALGEVAAIDFTLAREPRFADAAFAKHKRAREEGRRAIEDLLRKDDDIERVARKLSEDFGGRTWLLLALPGGDELVFATLAHGRRDNWGRVSALAALVLWPATQARALALVEKLPIQNQVSVMHEVFHAHDHMRPWATNVELSPSPGEGAGATFRRAYGVFRAMAFRLWEAHRSVDEILQALPDEARRAGLDAAWEAAFLEYCTRNALGLYSLRTTGMTLVMAAKEAVRKNGHPSLGTLSKQLDYIELQGRLDARTLADAMRIP
;
A
#
# COMPACT_ATOMS: atom_id res chain seq x y z
N MET A 1 -51.60 19.26 -15.37
CA MET A 1 -52.52 19.52 -14.23
C MET A 1 -52.41 18.47 -13.11
N ALA A 2 -52.16 17.19 -13.41
CA ALA A 2 -52.00 16.13 -12.40
C ALA A 2 -50.93 16.40 -11.31
N ARG A 3 -49.75 16.96 -11.66
CA ARG A 3 -48.68 17.27 -10.68
C ARG A 3 -49.04 18.33 -9.63
N ARG A 4 -49.94 19.28 -9.97
CA ARG A 4 -50.42 20.29 -9.01
C ARG A 4 -51.49 19.73 -8.08
N ALA A 5 -52.26 18.73 -8.53
CA ALA A 5 -53.26 18.05 -7.71
C ALA A 5 -52.60 17.15 -6.65
N THR A 6 -51.50 16.47 -6.97
CA THR A 6 -50.78 15.61 -6.00
C THR A 6 -50.10 16.42 -4.90
N ALA A 7 -49.49 17.57 -5.24
CA ALA A 7 -48.91 18.48 -4.25
C ALA A 7 -49.97 19.11 -3.33
N ALA A 8 -51.13 19.49 -3.88
CA ALA A 8 -52.25 20.01 -3.09
C ALA A 8 -52.84 18.94 -2.15
N LEU A 9 -52.91 17.68 -2.59
CA LEU A 9 -53.38 16.56 -1.77
C LEU A 9 -52.43 16.28 -0.59
N LEU A 10 -51.11 16.26 -0.84
CA LEU A 10 -50.10 16.03 0.21
C LEU A 10 -50.06 17.18 1.23
N VAL A 11 -50.15 18.43 0.78
CA VAL A 11 -50.27 19.59 1.69
C VAL A 11 -51.57 19.55 2.49
N SER A 12 -52.66 19.06 1.90
CA SER A 12 -53.92 18.87 2.61
C SER A 12 -53.83 17.77 3.67
N ILE A 13 -53.18 16.64 3.37
CA ILE A 13 -53.00 15.52 4.32
C ILE A 13 -52.12 15.96 5.50
N VAL A 14 -51.01 16.64 5.25
CA VAL A 14 -50.12 17.18 6.29
C VAL A 14 -50.84 18.27 7.10
N GLY A 15 -51.58 19.17 6.44
CA GLY A 15 -52.38 20.20 7.10
C GLY A 15 -53.46 19.63 8.02
N HIS A 16 -54.14 18.56 7.62
CA HIS A 16 -55.15 17.90 8.45
C HIS A 16 -54.53 17.12 9.62
N ALA A 17 -53.40 16.44 9.42
CA ALA A 17 -52.69 15.76 10.50
C ALA A 17 -52.24 16.75 11.61
N CYS A 18 -51.78 17.95 11.22
CA CYS A 18 -51.45 19.00 12.18
C CYS A 18 -52.69 19.60 12.87
N LEU A 19 -53.84 19.70 12.19
CA LEU A 19 -55.08 20.19 12.79
C LEU A 19 -55.64 19.23 13.84
N PHE A 20 -55.56 17.91 13.61
CA PHE A 20 -56.00 16.89 14.56
C PHE A 20 -55.06 16.74 15.77
N ALA A 21 -53.75 16.98 15.58
CA ALA A 21 -52.79 17.01 16.70
C ALA A 21 -52.99 18.25 17.60
N TRP A 22 -53.49 19.37 17.05
CA TRP A 22 -53.66 20.62 17.80
C TRP A 22 -55.01 20.72 18.54
N LEU A 23 -56.08 20.08 18.04
CA LEU A 23 -57.41 20.11 18.67
C LEU A 23 -57.65 19.05 19.76
N GLY A 24 -56.70 18.13 20.00
CA GLY A 24 -56.82 17.05 20.99
C GLY A 24 -56.48 17.42 22.45
N GLY A 25 -56.08 18.66 22.72
CA GLY A 25 -55.52 19.07 24.01
C GLY A 25 -56.52 19.59 25.05
N ALA A 26 -57.53 18.80 25.46
CA ALA A 26 -58.25 19.04 26.72
C ALA A 26 -59.07 17.83 27.21
N GLY A 27 -58.58 17.14 28.25
CA GLY A 27 -59.46 16.52 29.26
C GLY A 27 -59.45 14.99 29.43
N ARG A 28 -59.13 14.59 30.67
CA ARG A 28 -59.34 13.30 31.37
C ARG A 28 -58.32 12.18 31.21
N ALA A 29 -57.59 11.98 32.31
CA ALA A 29 -56.82 10.80 32.65
C ALA A 29 -57.69 9.54 32.73
N ILE A 30 -57.40 8.56 31.88
CA ILE A 30 -57.75 7.15 32.08
C ILE A 30 -56.46 6.36 31.89
N LYS A 31 -56.03 5.65 32.95
CA LYS A 31 -54.93 4.69 32.90
C LYS A 31 -55.38 3.44 32.14
N SER A 32 -54.68 3.08 31.07
CA SER A 32 -54.65 1.72 30.49
C SER A 32 -53.43 1.57 29.55
N PRO A 33 -52.96 0.34 29.29
CA PRO A 33 -51.55 0.04 29.14
C PRO A 33 -51.00 0.32 27.74
N ALA A 34 -49.73 0.70 27.72
CA ALA A 34 -48.95 1.01 26.53
C ALA A 34 -48.69 -0.24 25.69
N ASN A 35 -49.14 -0.21 24.43
CA ASN A 35 -48.42 -0.85 23.31
C ASN A 35 -48.92 -0.30 21.97
N THR A 36 -48.35 0.83 21.50
CA THR A 36 -48.39 1.22 20.08
C THR A 36 -47.06 1.86 19.71
N ASN A 37 -46.23 1.10 18.99
CA ASN A 37 -45.04 1.62 18.32
C ASN A 37 -45.49 2.55 17.18
N THR A 38 -45.63 3.83 17.48
CA THR A 38 -45.72 4.89 16.47
C THR A 38 -44.38 5.61 16.48
N PRO A 39 -43.65 5.70 15.36
CA PRO A 39 -42.35 6.39 15.34
C PRO A 39 -42.55 7.87 15.65
N SER A 40 -41.92 8.36 16.72
CA SER A 40 -41.88 9.77 17.07
C SER A 40 -40.99 10.52 16.09
N ILE A 41 -41.52 11.57 15.46
CA ILE A 41 -40.75 12.49 14.61
C ILE A 41 -39.72 13.22 15.50
N PRO A 42 -38.44 13.32 15.11
CA PRO A 42 -37.42 14.07 15.86
C PRO A 42 -37.85 15.51 16.13
N GLU A 43 -37.61 16.00 17.34
CA GLU A 43 -38.01 17.34 17.81
C GLU A 43 -37.36 18.51 17.04
N GLU A 44 -36.33 18.21 16.23
CA GLU A 44 -35.64 19.15 15.33
C GLU A 44 -36.41 19.44 14.03
N LEU A 45 -37.53 18.74 13.75
CA LEU A 45 -38.37 18.94 12.57
C LEU A 45 -39.65 19.75 12.89
N ARG A 46 -39.54 20.81 13.71
CA ARG A 46 -40.68 21.74 13.90
C ARG A 46 -40.88 22.57 12.61
N PRO A 47 -42.07 22.53 11.97
CA PRO A 47 -42.27 23.07 10.61
C PRO A 47 -42.19 24.60 10.43
N ALA A 48 -41.95 25.37 11.50
CA ALA A 48 -42.17 26.82 11.46
C ALA A 48 -41.09 27.61 10.68
N ASP A 49 -39.87 27.07 10.55
CA ASP A 49 -38.72 27.85 10.03
C ASP A 49 -37.94 27.19 8.88
N LEU A 50 -38.42 26.09 8.29
CA LEU A 50 -37.76 25.47 7.15
C LEU A 50 -38.10 26.21 5.84
N PRO A 51 -37.11 26.70 5.07
CA PRO A 51 -37.38 27.34 3.79
C PRO A 51 -38.08 26.36 2.84
N ILE A 52 -39.04 26.83 2.04
CA ILE A 52 -39.84 26.03 1.09
C ILE A 52 -38.97 25.10 0.23
N ALA A 53 -37.75 25.51 -0.10
CA ALA A 53 -36.77 24.71 -0.82
C ALA A 53 -36.32 23.44 -0.07
N ALA A 54 -36.16 23.51 1.26
CA ALA A 54 -35.81 22.35 2.09
C ALA A 54 -36.96 21.34 2.20
N LEU A 55 -38.21 21.84 2.30
CA LEU A 55 -39.39 20.96 2.27
C LEU A 55 -39.57 20.29 0.91
N THR A 56 -39.28 21.00 -0.17
CA THR A 56 -39.35 20.44 -1.54
C THR A 56 -38.28 19.37 -1.75
N SER A 57 -37.04 19.60 -1.31
CA SER A 57 -35.97 18.60 -1.45
C SER A 57 -36.20 17.36 -0.60
N VAL A 58 -36.80 17.49 0.60
CA VAL A 58 -37.21 16.35 1.43
C VAL A 58 -38.35 15.59 0.75
N ALA A 59 -39.37 16.27 0.22
CA ALA A 59 -40.47 15.63 -0.48
C ALA A 59 -40.01 14.90 -1.75
N GLU A 60 -39.10 15.48 -2.53
CA GLU A 60 -38.50 14.84 -3.71
C GLU A 60 -37.68 13.61 -3.34
N ARG A 61 -36.92 13.67 -2.24
CA ARG A 61 -36.15 12.53 -1.73
C ARG A 61 -37.04 11.38 -1.28
N LEU A 62 -38.11 11.68 -0.53
CA LEU A 62 -39.09 10.68 -0.09
C LEU A 62 -39.85 10.07 -1.28
N ALA A 63 -40.28 10.90 -2.23
CA ALA A 63 -40.93 10.41 -3.45
C ALA A 63 -40.00 9.54 -4.30
N ARG A 64 -38.72 9.90 -4.39
CA ARG A 64 -37.69 9.09 -5.05
C ARG A 64 -37.49 7.76 -4.32
N ALA A 65 -37.32 7.78 -3.00
CA ALA A 65 -37.12 6.58 -2.20
C ALA A 65 -38.31 5.60 -2.33
N GLU A 66 -39.55 6.10 -2.29
CA GLU A 66 -40.74 5.27 -2.46
C GLU A 66 -40.83 4.68 -3.89
N LYS A 67 -40.55 5.49 -4.91
CA LYS A 67 -40.48 5.02 -6.31
C LYS A 67 -39.47 3.88 -6.44
N LEU A 68 -38.25 4.07 -5.92
CA LEU A 68 -37.19 3.07 -5.97
C LEU A 68 -37.55 1.82 -5.16
N ALA A 69 -38.23 1.95 -4.02
CA ALA A 69 -38.70 0.81 -3.24
C ALA A 69 -39.74 -0.04 -3.99
N VAL A 70 -40.67 0.59 -4.71
CA VAL A 70 -41.65 -0.11 -5.57
C VAL A 70 -40.93 -0.83 -6.73
N GLU A 71 -40.01 -0.13 -7.38
CA GLU A 71 -39.23 -0.67 -8.49
C GLU A 71 -38.37 -1.87 -8.06
N ARG A 72 -37.75 -1.77 -6.88
CA ARG A 72 -36.98 -2.85 -6.26
C ARG A 72 -37.83 -4.08 -5.94
N ARG A 73 -39.03 -3.87 -5.38
CA ARG A 73 -39.98 -4.96 -5.11
C ARG A 73 -40.40 -5.67 -6.40
N ALA A 74 -40.74 -4.90 -7.43
CA ALA A 74 -41.11 -5.44 -8.74
C ALA A 74 -39.95 -6.22 -9.39
N LEU A 75 -38.72 -5.73 -9.27
CA LEU A 75 -37.52 -6.42 -9.77
C LEU A 75 -37.32 -7.77 -9.06
N VAL A 76 -37.42 -7.81 -7.73
CA VAL A 76 -37.30 -9.04 -6.93
C VAL A 76 -38.42 -10.03 -7.24
N GLU A 77 -39.68 -9.58 -7.31
CA GLU A 77 -40.83 -10.43 -7.63
C GLU A 77 -40.70 -11.04 -9.03
N LYS A 78 -40.29 -10.23 -10.03
CA LYS A 78 -39.99 -10.72 -11.37
C LYS A 78 -38.88 -11.76 -11.35
N ALA A 79 -37.76 -11.49 -10.69
CA ALA A 79 -36.63 -12.42 -10.64
C ALA A 79 -36.97 -13.74 -9.94
N ARG A 80 -37.80 -13.71 -8.89
CA ARG A 80 -38.33 -14.93 -8.24
C ARG A 80 -39.18 -15.75 -9.19
N LYS A 81 -40.06 -15.10 -9.95
CA LYS A 81 -40.86 -15.77 -10.97
C LYS A 81 -39.98 -16.36 -12.06
N ASP A 82 -39.05 -15.57 -12.61
CA ASP A 82 -38.13 -16.02 -13.65
C ASP A 82 -37.26 -17.21 -13.16
N LYS A 83 -36.88 -17.23 -11.87
CA LYS A 83 -36.18 -18.36 -11.24
C LYS A 83 -37.04 -19.63 -11.22
N LEU A 84 -38.32 -19.53 -10.86
CA LEU A 84 -39.25 -20.66 -10.86
C LEU A 84 -39.52 -21.17 -12.28
N ASP A 85 -39.60 -20.26 -13.25
CA ASP A 85 -39.85 -20.57 -14.66
C ASP A 85 -38.58 -21.04 -15.41
N GLY A 86 -37.42 -21.06 -14.75
CA GLY A 86 -36.13 -21.39 -15.38
C GLY A 86 -35.64 -20.38 -16.40
N ALA A 87 -36.19 -19.16 -16.38
CA ALA A 87 -35.92 -18.06 -17.31
C ALA A 87 -35.06 -16.94 -16.71
N LEU A 88 -34.53 -17.13 -15.50
CA LEU A 88 -33.71 -16.14 -14.82
C LEU A 88 -32.43 -15.82 -15.60
N LEU A 89 -32.20 -14.54 -15.86
CA LEU A 89 -30.92 -13.97 -16.28
C LEU A 89 -30.32 -13.23 -15.08
N LEU A 90 -29.41 -13.89 -14.37
CA LEU A 90 -28.91 -13.41 -13.09
C LEU A 90 -28.06 -12.15 -13.24
N GLY A 91 -27.27 -12.05 -14.30
CA GLY A 91 -26.50 -10.84 -14.60
C GLY A 91 -27.37 -9.63 -14.88
N ASP A 92 -28.46 -9.80 -15.64
CA ASP A 92 -29.42 -8.72 -15.90
C ASP A 92 -30.09 -8.24 -14.61
N PHE A 93 -30.53 -9.17 -13.77
CA PHE A 93 -31.09 -8.84 -12.45
C PHE A 93 -30.12 -7.98 -11.63
N LEU A 94 -28.85 -8.37 -11.52
CA LEU A 94 -27.85 -7.62 -10.75
C LEU A 94 -27.52 -6.25 -11.35
N LEU A 95 -27.46 -6.13 -12.68
CA LEU A 95 -27.24 -4.83 -13.34
C LEU A 95 -28.42 -3.89 -13.13
N GLN A 96 -29.66 -4.39 -13.14
CA GLN A 96 -30.85 -3.59 -12.84
C GLN A 96 -30.91 -3.21 -11.36
N ALA A 97 -30.55 -4.13 -10.46
CA ALA A 97 -30.41 -3.84 -9.04
C ALA A 97 -29.38 -2.73 -8.80
N ASN A 98 -28.21 -2.81 -9.45
CA ASN A 98 -27.17 -1.79 -9.37
C ASN A 98 -27.61 -0.43 -9.90
N ARG A 99 -28.46 -0.38 -10.93
CA ARG A 99 -29.05 0.88 -11.41
C ARG A 99 -29.92 1.53 -10.34
N ILE A 100 -30.79 0.75 -9.69
CA ILE A 100 -31.67 1.24 -8.61
C ILE A 100 -30.82 1.77 -7.44
N ASP A 101 -29.81 1.00 -7.03
CA ASP A 101 -28.95 1.39 -5.91
C ASP A 101 -28.07 2.61 -6.24
N ALA A 102 -27.60 2.73 -7.49
CA ALA A 102 -26.90 3.92 -7.96
C ALA A 102 -27.80 5.17 -7.96
N GLU A 103 -29.06 5.05 -8.41
CA GLU A 103 -30.03 6.16 -8.39
C GLU A 103 -30.38 6.58 -6.95
N GLU A 104 -30.42 5.64 -6.00
CA GLU A 104 -30.67 5.87 -4.58
C GLU A 104 -29.57 6.74 -3.94
N ILE A 105 -28.30 6.42 -4.20
CA ILE A 105 -27.12 7.15 -3.68
C ILE A 105 -26.68 8.32 -4.58
N GLY A 106 -27.47 8.66 -5.61
CA GLY A 106 -27.18 9.77 -6.52
C GLY A 106 -25.94 9.58 -7.40
N GLN A 107 -25.57 8.34 -7.70
CA GLN A 107 -24.45 8.01 -8.57
C GLN A 107 -24.93 7.66 -9.99
N GLU A 108 -24.25 8.19 -10.99
CA GLU A 108 -24.44 7.75 -12.38
C GLU A 108 -23.61 6.51 -12.68
N ILE A 109 -24.18 5.60 -13.47
CA ILE A 109 -23.54 4.39 -13.95
C ILE A 109 -24.02 4.11 -15.38
N ASP A 110 -23.08 3.88 -16.30
CA ASP A 110 -23.41 3.50 -17.67
C ASP A 110 -23.80 2.02 -17.72
N ILE A 111 -25.08 1.75 -17.45
CA ILE A 111 -25.66 0.40 -17.47
C ILE A 111 -25.60 -0.23 -18.86
N ALA A 112 -25.65 0.57 -19.93
CA ALA A 112 -25.61 0.05 -21.28
C ALA A 112 -24.22 -0.52 -21.61
N GLU A 113 -23.17 0.25 -21.34
CA GLU A 113 -21.79 -0.21 -21.50
C GLU A 113 -21.47 -1.37 -20.54
N ALA A 114 -21.88 -1.28 -19.27
CA ALA A 114 -21.67 -2.37 -18.31
C ALA A 114 -22.33 -3.68 -18.79
N ARG A 115 -23.55 -3.60 -19.35
CA ARG A 115 -24.24 -4.75 -19.96
C ARG A 115 -23.49 -5.31 -21.16
N ALA A 116 -23.03 -4.46 -22.08
CA ALA A 116 -22.28 -4.91 -23.25
C ALA A 116 -20.99 -5.67 -22.85
N ARG A 117 -20.28 -5.17 -21.83
CA ARG A 117 -19.11 -5.86 -21.27
C ARG A 117 -19.48 -7.18 -20.61
N TYR A 118 -20.57 -7.21 -19.84
CA TYR A 118 -21.07 -8.42 -19.21
C TYR A 118 -21.38 -9.51 -20.26
N GLU A 119 -22.13 -9.15 -21.31
CA GLU A 119 -22.47 -10.05 -22.41
C GLU A 119 -21.22 -10.56 -23.14
N THR A 120 -20.20 -9.71 -23.30
CA THR A 120 -18.90 -10.10 -23.85
C THR A 120 -18.21 -11.17 -22.99
N HIS A 121 -18.19 -10.99 -21.66
CA HIS A 121 -17.64 -11.99 -20.75
C HIS A 121 -18.43 -13.30 -20.76
N VAL A 122 -19.78 -13.24 -20.79
CA VAL A 122 -20.63 -14.45 -20.89
C VAL A 122 -20.38 -15.19 -22.20
N ALA A 123 -20.22 -14.48 -23.31
CA ALA A 123 -19.91 -15.07 -24.60
C ALA A 123 -18.53 -15.75 -24.61
N ALA A 124 -17.50 -15.07 -24.07
CA ALA A 124 -16.16 -15.64 -23.92
C ALA A 124 -16.16 -16.88 -23.01
N LEU A 125 -16.92 -16.84 -21.91
CA LEU A 125 -17.07 -17.98 -21.01
C LEU A 125 -17.77 -19.16 -21.68
N ARG A 126 -18.84 -18.93 -22.43
CA ARG A 126 -19.51 -19.98 -23.21
C ARG A 126 -18.56 -20.65 -24.20
N GLU A 127 -17.65 -19.88 -24.80
CA GLU A 127 -16.65 -20.45 -25.72
C GLU A 127 -15.61 -21.28 -24.99
N ALA A 128 -15.03 -20.76 -23.92
CA ALA A 128 -14.07 -21.50 -23.09
C ALA A 128 -14.68 -22.80 -22.53
N LEU A 129 -15.97 -22.79 -22.18
CA LEU A 129 -16.71 -23.96 -21.70
C LEU A 129 -16.94 -25.06 -22.75
N LYS A 130 -16.65 -24.81 -24.04
CA LYS A 130 -16.64 -25.87 -25.07
C LYS A 130 -15.40 -26.76 -24.96
N GLU A 131 -14.30 -26.20 -24.47
CA GLU A 131 -12.98 -26.85 -24.46
C GLU A 131 -12.55 -27.24 -23.04
N SER A 132 -13.23 -26.74 -22.01
CA SER A 132 -12.83 -26.89 -20.61
C SER A 132 -14.03 -26.88 -19.67
N ASP A 133 -13.84 -27.40 -18.46
CA ASP A 133 -14.81 -27.28 -17.37
C ASP A 133 -14.83 -25.85 -16.78
N VAL A 134 -15.76 -25.60 -15.86
CA VAL A 134 -15.97 -24.27 -15.25
C VAL A 134 -14.74 -23.81 -14.46
N LYS A 135 -14.04 -24.72 -13.77
CA LYS A 135 -12.88 -24.38 -12.92
C LYS A 135 -11.66 -23.93 -13.72
N HIS A 136 -11.55 -24.31 -15.00
CA HIS A 136 -10.50 -23.81 -15.89
C HIS A 136 -10.98 -22.64 -16.76
N ALA A 137 -12.23 -22.68 -17.23
CA ALA A 137 -12.78 -21.64 -18.11
C ALA A 137 -12.95 -20.29 -17.39
N ALA A 138 -13.44 -20.28 -16.15
CA ALA A 138 -13.66 -19.03 -15.42
C ALA A 138 -12.35 -18.27 -15.12
N PRO A 139 -11.28 -18.88 -14.57
CA PRO A 139 -10.00 -18.18 -14.39
C PRO A 139 -9.39 -17.69 -15.71
N ALA A 140 -9.60 -18.41 -16.82
CA ALA A 140 -9.10 -17.98 -18.13
C ALA A 140 -9.80 -16.71 -18.65
N VAL A 141 -11.12 -16.60 -18.44
CA VAL A 141 -11.91 -15.46 -18.92
C VAL A 141 -11.86 -14.26 -17.97
N PHE A 142 -11.80 -14.51 -16.66
CA PHE A 142 -11.85 -13.47 -15.62
C PHE A 142 -10.50 -13.19 -14.96
N GLY A 143 -9.43 -13.87 -15.37
CA GLY A 143 -8.10 -13.70 -14.78
C GLY A 143 -7.51 -12.29 -14.95
N GLU A 144 -8.07 -11.49 -15.87
CA GLU A 144 -7.70 -10.08 -16.04
C GLU A 144 -8.40 -9.14 -15.05
N LEU A 145 -9.46 -9.58 -14.36
CA LEU A 145 -10.17 -8.76 -13.38
C LEU A 145 -9.28 -8.45 -12.18
N LYS A 146 -9.16 -7.17 -11.87
CA LYS A 146 -8.31 -6.70 -10.78
C LYS A 146 -9.05 -6.63 -9.46
N TYR A 147 -8.41 -7.10 -8.40
CA TYR A 147 -8.96 -6.99 -7.05
C TYR A 147 -8.57 -5.64 -6.42
N HIS A 148 -9.57 -4.87 -5.98
CA HIS A 148 -9.37 -3.53 -5.42
C HIS A 148 -9.61 -3.42 -3.91
N GLY A 149 -9.82 -4.52 -3.17
CA GLY A 149 -9.79 -4.55 -1.69
C GLY A 149 -10.84 -3.73 -0.92
N ARG A 150 -11.62 -2.87 -1.58
CA ARG A 150 -12.58 -1.98 -0.93
C ARG A 150 -13.94 -2.67 -0.77
N PRO A 151 -14.57 -2.70 0.40
CA PRO A 151 -15.86 -3.36 0.60
C PRO A 151 -16.96 -2.80 -0.31
N GLY A 152 -17.93 -3.65 -0.64
CA GLY A 152 -19.13 -3.23 -1.37
C GLY A 152 -18.87 -2.73 -2.79
N GLY A 153 -19.83 -1.97 -3.31
CA GLY A 153 -19.86 -1.42 -4.65
C GLY A 153 -20.82 -2.16 -5.59
N LEU A 154 -20.97 -1.60 -6.78
CA LEU A 154 -21.88 -2.09 -7.80
C LEU A 154 -21.15 -3.00 -8.78
N MET A 155 -21.62 -4.22 -9.04
CA MET A 155 -21.08 -5.12 -10.07
C MET A 155 -20.89 -4.42 -11.42
N GLY A 156 -21.83 -3.56 -11.83
CA GLY A 156 -21.73 -2.77 -13.06
C GLY A 156 -20.49 -1.87 -13.12
N ARG A 157 -20.05 -1.30 -11.99
CA ARG A 157 -18.80 -0.52 -11.95
C ARG A 157 -17.57 -1.40 -12.09
N ALA A 158 -17.61 -2.62 -11.56
CA ALA A 158 -16.47 -3.53 -11.72
C ALA A 158 -16.24 -3.94 -13.18
N LEU A 159 -17.31 -4.05 -13.97
CA LEU A 159 -17.24 -4.24 -15.42
C LEU A 159 -16.63 -3.03 -16.14
N LEU A 160 -17.00 -1.81 -15.73
CA LEU A 160 -16.49 -0.57 -16.33
C LEU A 160 -15.02 -0.32 -15.97
N ASP A 161 -14.64 -0.63 -14.72
CA ASP A 161 -13.29 -0.41 -14.19
C ASP A 161 -12.32 -1.57 -14.49
N GLY A 162 -12.82 -2.73 -14.95
CA GLY A 162 -12.02 -3.94 -15.17
C GLY A 162 -11.57 -4.63 -13.88
N GLY A 163 -12.29 -4.42 -12.78
CA GLY A 163 -11.90 -4.88 -11.45
C GLY A 163 -12.80 -4.35 -10.34
N GLY A 164 -12.76 -4.95 -9.17
CA GLY A 164 -13.66 -4.60 -8.07
C GLY A 164 -13.31 -5.22 -6.73
N SER A 165 -14.24 -5.12 -5.79
CA SER A 165 -14.19 -5.78 -4.49
C SER A 165 -14.44 -7.29 -4.60
N CYS A 166 -14.21 -8.00 -3.49
CA CYS A 166 -14.56 -9.43 -3.42
C CYS A 166 -16.05 -9.65 -3.71
N GLU A 167 -16.90 -8.73 -3.26
CA GLU A 167 -18.32 -8.77 -3.51
C GLU A 167 -18.65 -8.60 -5.01
N GLN A 168 -18.17 -7.51 -5.63
CA GLN A 168 -18.47 -7.20 -7.03
C GLN A 168 -17.95 -8.26 -8.00
N ILE A 169 -16.72 -8.72 -7.80
CA ILE A 169 -16.09 -9.74 -8.65
C ILE A 169 -16.79 -11.09 -8.48
N SER A 170 -17.09 -11.49 -7.24
CA SER A 170 -17.78 -12.77 -7.01
C SER A 170 -19.19 -12.77 -7.61
N GLN A 171 -19.93 -11.67 -7.49
CA GLN A 171 -21.23 -11.50 -8.13
C GLN A 171 -21.13 -11.59 -9.65
N LEU A 172 -20.13 -10.92 -10.25
CA LEU A 172 -19.87 -10.95 -11.69
C LEU A 172 -19.58 -12.38 -12.17
N VAL A 173 -18.60 -13.06 -11.55
CA VAL A 173 -18.19 -14.40 -11.98
C VAL A 173 -19.31 -15.42 -11.76
N ALA A 174 -19.94 -15.43 -10.59
CA ALA A 174 -21.01 -16.38 -10.29
C ALA A 174 -22.24 -16.18 -11.20
N SER A 175 -22.63 -14.93 -11.47
CA SER A 175 -23.73 -14.66 -12.40
C SER A 175 -23.36 -15.04 -13.84
N ALA A 176 -22.13 -14.79 -14.28
CA ALA A 176 -21.71 -15.13 -15.63
C ALA A 176 -21.67 -16.66 -15.85
N VAL A 177 -21.23 -17.44 -14.87
CA VAL A 177 -21.29 -18.92 -14.93
C VAL A 177 -22.75 -19.40 -14.99
N PHE A 178 -23.64 -18.78 -14.19
CA PHE A 178 -25.07 -19.07 -14.21
C PHE A 178 -25.66 -18.80 -15.60
N ASP A 179 -25.47 -17.60 -16.14
CA ASP A 179 -26.01 -17.17 -17.44
C ASP A 179 -25.31 -17.86 -18.64
N ALA A 180 -24.11 -18.40 -18.46
CA ALA A 180 -23.44 -19.25 -19.45
C ALA A 180 -24.04 -20.67 -19.57
N GLY A 181 -25.07 -20.99 -18.78
CA GLY A 181 -25.77 -22.27 -18.83
C GLY A 181 -25.12 -23.34 -17.95
N ARG A 182 -24.55 -22.94 -16.81
CA ARG A 182 -24.05 -23.84 -15.75
C ARG A 182 -24.61 -23.45 -14.36
N PRO A 183 -25.93 -23.28 -14.22
CA PRO A 183 -26.53 -22.82 -12.96
C PRO A 183 -26.24 -23.74 -11.77
N GLU A 184 -26.14 -25.05 -12.01
CA GLU A 184 -25.83 -26.08 -11.00
C GLU A 184 -24.37 -26.06 -10.52
N ALA A 185 -23.49 -25.36 -11.22
CA ALA A 185 -22.08 -25.21 -10.86
C ALA A 185 -21.76 -23.79 -10.33
N ALA A 186 -22.74 -22.88 -10.25
CA ALA A 186 -22.54 -21.49 -9.86
C ALA A 186 -22.91 -21.27 -8.39
N PHE A 187 -21.92 -21.07 -7.52
CA PHE A 187 -22.10 -20.81 -6.09
C PHE A 187 -21.28 -19.60 -5.62
N LEU A 188 -21.62 -19.15 -4.42
CA LEU A 188 -20.89 -18.15 -3.65
C LEU A 188 -20.58 -18.72 -2.27
N ARG A 189 -19.39 -18.42 -1.75
CA ARG A 189 -19.02 -18.73 -0.38
C ARG A 189 -18.77 -17.45 0.40
N PHE A 190 -19.59 -17.26 1.44
CA PHE A 190 -19.58 -16.06 2.28
C PHE A 190 -18.88 -16.34 3.61
N TYR A 191 -17.89 -15.52 3.94
CA TYR A 191 -17.13 -15.53 5.18
C TYR A 191 -17.51 -14.28 5.98
N GLY A 192 -18.40 -14.43 6.95
CA GLY A 192 -19.05 -13.29 7.61
C GLY A 192 -18.27 -12.69 8.76
N ALA A 193 -17.23 -13.36 9.29
CA ALA A 193 -16.36 -12.72 10.28
C ALA A 193 -15.39 -11.74 9.60
N PRO A 194 -15.18 -10.56 10.21
CA PRO A 194 -14.27 -9.57 9.67
C PRO A 194 -12.84 -10.12 9.56
N MET A 195 -12.22 -9.85 8.41
CA MET A 195 -10.78 -10.04 8.17
C MET A 195 -9.97 -8.92 8.86
N SER A 196 -8.66 -8.89 8.64
CA SER A 196 -7.75 -7.89 9.21
C SER A 196 -8.06 -6.44 8.82
N ASP A 197 -8.84 -6.23 7.76
CA ASP A 197 -9.33 -4.93 7.28
C ASP A 197 -10.73 -4.59 7.82
N GLY A 198 -11.32 -5.45 8.66
CA GLY A 198 -12.66 -5.26 9.22
C GLY A 198 -13.81 -5.75 8.32
N VAL A 199 -13.51 -6.44 7.21
CA VAL A 199 -14.49 -6.70 6.15
C VAL A 199 -14.82 -8.20 6.04
N ALA A 200 -16.07 -8.53 5.70
CA ALA A 200 -16.45 -9.88 5.29
C ALA A 200 -15.91 -10.22 3.88
N HIS A 201 -15.77 -11.52 3.57
CA HIS A 201 -15.29 -11.95 2.27
C HIS A 201 -16.33 -12.75 1.50
N LEU A 202 -16.32 -12.61 0.18
CA LEU A 202 -17.14 -13.38 -0.75
C LEU A 202 -16.23 -13.96 -1.84
N ALA A 203 -16.41 -15.25 -2.14
CA ALA A 203 -15.68 -15.94 -3.20
C ALA A 203 -16.66 -16.64 -4.17
N PRO A 204 -16.43 -16.62 -5.50
CA PRO A 204 -17.21 -17.39 -6.45
C PRO A 204 -16.70 -18.84 -6.46
N ILE A 205 -17.60 -19.80 -6.27
CA ILE A 205 -17.28 -21.23 -6.11
C ILE A 205 -17.98 -22.04 -7.19
N ALA A 206 -17.29 -23.05 -7.73
CA ALA A 206 -17.92 -24.16 -8.43
C ALA A 206 -17.84 -25.46 -7.64
N ILE A 207 -18.90 -26.27 -7.74
CA ILE A 207 -18.94 -27.62 -7.20
C ILE A 207 -18.93 -28.59 -8.38
N GLU A 208 -17.90 -29.41 -8.50
CA GLU A 208 -17.79 -30.42 -9.54
C GLU A 208 -17.26 -31.73 -8.93
N GLY A 209 -17.97 -32.84 -9.16
CA GLY A 209 -17.58 -34.14 -8.57
C GLY A 209 -17.56 -34.16 -7.03
N GLY A 210 -18.27 -33.25 -6.38
CA GLY A 210 -18.28 -33.10 -4.91
C GLY A 210 -17.13 -32.26 -4.35
N GLU A 211 -16.24 -31.73 -5.21
CA GLU A 211 -15.16 -30.84 -4.80
C GLU A 211 -15.52 -29.37 -5.06
N GLU A 212 -15.17 -28.51 -4.11
CA GLU A 212 -15.32 -27.06 -4.27
C GLU A 212 -14.07 -26.43 -4.85
N ARG A 213 -14.26 -25.56 -5.85
CA ARG A 213 -13.19 -24.86 -6.55
C ARG A 213 -13.45 -23.36 -6.55
N ASP A 214 -12.43 -22.59 -6.18
CA ASP A 214 -12.44 -21.14 -6.29
C ASP A 214 -12.35 -20.75 -7.78
N LEU A 215 -13.35 -20.02 -8.28
CA LEU A 215 -13.48 -19.68 -9.70
C LEU A 215 -12.58 -18.53 -10.15
N MET A 216 -11.91 -17.84 -9.23
CA MET A 216 -10.90 -16.84 -9.57
C MET A 216 -9.53 -17.48 -9.83
N THR A 217 -9.23 -18.57 -9.14
CA THR A 217 -7.89 -19.19 -9.14
C THR A 217 -7.86 -20.60 -9.74
N GLY A 218 -9.01 -21.27 -9.88
CA GLY A 218 -9.13 -22.67 -10.25
C GLY A 218 -8.67 -23.66 -9.16
N ARG A 219 -8.24 -23.16 -8.00
CA ARG A 219 -7.70 -23.98 -6.89
C ARG A 219 -8.82 -24.53 -6.02
N GLY A 220 -8.48 -25.50 -5.17
CA GLY A 220 -9.41 -26.00 -4.15
C GLY A 220 -9.91 -24.86 -3.27
N ALA A 221 -11.22 -24.78 -3.05
CA ALA A 221 -11.81 -23.76 -2.21
C ALA A 221 -11.46 -24.01 -0.74
N LEU A 222 -11.43 -22.93 0.04
CA LEU A 222 -11.23 -23.00 1.48
C LEU A 222 -12.56 -23.42 2.11
N LEU A 223 -12.59 -24.60 2.73
CA LEU A 223 -13.81 -25.21 3.27
C LEU A 223 -14.17 -24.61 4.63
N SER A 224 -14.51 -23.33 4.65
CA SER A 224 -15.17 -22.64 5.76
C SER A 224 -16.17 -21.61 5.23
N GLY A 225 -17.08 -21.14 6.07
CA GLY A 225 -18.14 -20.22 5.71
C GLY A 225 -19.37 -20.85 5.07
N LYS A 226 -20.31 -20.00 4.66
CA LYS A 226 -21.62 -20.43 4.16
C LYS A 226 -21.64 -20.45 2.64
N LEU A 227 -21.95 -21.61 2.07
CA LEU A 227 -22.13 -21.82 0.64
C LEU A 227 -23.56 -21.53 0.23
N LEU A 228 -23.74 -20.80 -0.87
CA LEU A 228 -25.03 -20.35 -1.39
C LEU A 228 -25.05 -20.52 -2.92
N PRO A 229 -26.14 -21.05 -3.50
CA PRO A 229 -26.34 -21.00 -4.95
C PRO A 229 -26.31 -19.56 -5.47
N ALA A 230 -25.75 -19.33 -6.67
CA ALA A 230 -25.69 -17.99 -7.25
C ALA A 230 -27.09 -17.36 -7.42
N ALA A 231 -28.11 -18.18 -7.76
CA ALA A 231 -29.50 -17.73 -7.87
C ALA A 231 -30.12 -17.24 -6.55
N ASP A 232 -29.47 -17.46 -5.40
CA ASP A 232 -29.91 -16.92 -4.11
C ASP A 232 -29.44 -15.48 -3.89
N LEU A 233 -28.65 -14.91 -4.81
CA LEU A 233 -28.38 -13.47 -4.84
C LEU A 233 -29.65 -12.61 -4.91
N ILE A 234 -30.75 -13.15 -5.47
CA ILE A 234 -32.06 -12.50 -5.45
C ILE A 234 -32.55 -12.31 -4.02
N GLU A 235 -32.43 -13.35 -3.19
CA GLU A 235 -32.87 -13.33 -1.79
C GLU A 235 -31.91 -12.55 -0.91
N VAL A 236 -30.61 -12.60 -1.21
CA VAL A 236 -29.59 -11.75 -0.59
C VAL A 236 -29.92 -10.28 -0.85
N TYR A 237 -30.19 -9.90 -2.10
CA TYR A 237 -30.61 -8.54 -2.44
C TYR A 237 -31.92 -8.15 -1.73
N ALA A 238 -32.93 -9.04 -1.74
CA ALA A 238 -34.20 -8.80 -1.07
C ALA A 238 -34.02 -8.54 0.44
N ARG A 239 -33.18 -9.32 1.13
CA ARG A 239 -32.88 -9.12 2.55
C ARG A 239 -32.07 -7.85 2.82
N ALA A 240 -31.05 -7.57 2.01
CA ALA A 240 -30.23 -6.37 2.15
C ALA A 240 -31.06 -5.07 2.11
N HIS A 241 -32.22 -5.11 1.43
CA HIS A 241 -33.14 -3.98 1.31
C HIS A 241 -34.47 -4.16 2.06
N GLY A 242 -34.56 -5.08 3.03
CA GLY A 242 -35.74 -5.25 3.88
C GLY A 242 -37.01 -5.76 3.17
N LEU A 243 -36.88 -6.32 1.96
CA LEU A 243 -37.96 -6.95 1.21
C LEU A 243 -38.18 -8.42 1.60
N SER A 244 -37.33 -8.97 2.47
CA SER A 244 -37.44 -10.33 3.00
C SER A 244 -36.88 -10.42 4.41
N PRO A 245 -37.43 -11.30 5.26
CA PRO A 245 -36.95 -11.45 6.63
C PRO A 245 -35.50 -11.93 6.66
N HIS A 246 -34.71 -11.42 7.59
CA HIS A 246 -33.38 -11.97 7.87
C HIS A 246 -33.50 -13.37 8.49
N GLU A 247 -32.58 -14.28 8.14
CA GLU A 247 -32.50 -15.58 8.79
C GLU A 247 -32.16 -15.40 10.28
N PRO A 248 -32.78 -16.16 11.19
CA PRO A 248 -32.45 -16.11 12.61
C PRO A 248 -31.00 -16.56 12.83
N VAL A 249 -30.25 -15.79 13.61
CA VAL A 249 -28.87 -16.14 14.02
C VAL A 249 -28.94 -17.36 14.95
N ALA A 250 -28.64 -18.54 14.44
CA ALA A 250 -28.57 -19.76 15.23
C ALA A 250 -27.41 -19.64 16.23
N GLY A 251 -27.72 -19.51 17.54
CA GLY A 251 -26.70 -19.49 18.60
C GLY A 251 -26.96 -18.57 19.79
N LYS A 252 -28.00 -17.72 19.79
CA LYS A 252 -28.44 -17.03 21.01
C LYS A 252 -29.70 -17.71 21.55
N THR A 253 -29.49 -18.70 22.42
CA THR A 253 -30.53 -19.26 23.29
C THR A 253 -31.28 -18.16 24.02
N ALA A 254 -32.60 -18.30 24.06
CA ALA A 254 -33.55 -17.41 24.70
C ALA A 254 -33.19 -17.12 26.17
N ALA A 255 -32.77 -15.89 26.43
CA ALA A 255 -32.97 -15.20 27.70
C ALA A 255 -32.86 -13.69 27.46
N THR A 256 -33.80 -12.94 28.03
CA THR A 256 -33.95 -11.47 27.95
C THR A 256 -34.70 -10.95 26.73
N GLN A 257 -36.02 -11.14 26.75
CA GLN A 257 -36.94 -10.14 26.18
C GLN A 257 -36.64 -8.78 26.84
N GLY A 258 -36.31 -7.77 26.02
CA GLY A 258 -36.13 -6.40 26.51
C GLY A 258 -34.92 -5.67 25.96
N SER A 259 -34.61 -5.76 24.67
CA SER A 259 -33.84 -4.73 23.98
C SER A 259 -34.09 -4.83 22.48
N ASN A 260 -35.08 -4.06 22.01
CA ASN A 260 -35.13 -3.63 20.61
C ASN A 260 -33.97 -2.65 20.39
N THR A 261 -32.77 -3.18 20.28
CA THR A 261 -31.70 -2.49 19.59
C THR A 261 -31.64 -3.14 18.22
N ASN A 262 -32.27 -2.46 17.26
CA ASN A 262 -31.84 -2.50 15.87
C ASN A 262 -30.33 -2.31 15.88
N THR A 263 -29.60 -3.41 15.88
CA THR A 263 -28.20 -3.43 15.46
C THR A 263 -28.27 -3.35 13.94
N ASN A 264 -28.65 -2.16 13.46
CA ASN A 264 -27.90 -1.56 12.38
C ASN A 264 -26.46 -1.57 12.87
N THR A 265 -25.72 -2.64 12.56
CA THR A 265 -24.34 -2.49 12.17
C THR A 265 -24.35 -1.68 10.87
N ASN A 266 -24.73 -0.40 11.00
CA ASN A 266 -24.05 0.65 10.29
C ASN A 266 -22.60 0.42 10.69
N THR A 267 -21.84 -0.15 9.78
CA THR A 267 -20.48 0.29 9.51
C THR A 267 -20.52 1.78 9.14
N ASN A 268 -21.03 2.62 10.03
CA ASN A 268 -20.70 4.04 10.09
C ASN A 268 -19.28 4.07 10.65
N THR A 269 -18.33 3.71 9.80
CA THR A 269 -17.09 4.47 9.79
C THR A 269 -17.52 5.91 9.59
N ASN A 270 -17.37 6.72 10.63
CA ASN A 270 -17.65 8.16 10.62
C ASN A 270 -16.61 8.83 9.69
N THR A 271 -16.75 8.63 8.38
CA THR A 271 -15.94 9.29 7.38
C THR A 271 -16.58 10.66 7.16
N ASN A 272 -15.90 11.72 7.58
CA ASN A 272 -16.29 13.12 7.32
C ASN A 272 -16.24 13.49 5.82
N ASN A 273 -16.17 12.51 4.93
CA ASN A 273 -16.25 12.65 3.49
C ASN A 273 -17.55 12.00 2.99
N PRO A 274 -18.53 12.78 2.49
CA PRO A 274 -19.80 12.26 1.99
C PRO A 274 -19.66 11.39 0.72
N SER A 275 -18.47 11.26 0.14
CA SER A 275 -18.19 10.38 -1.00
C SER A 275 -17.83 8.93 -0.62
N GLU A 276 -17.44 8.68 0.65
CA GLU A 276 -16.93 7.36 1.09
C GLU A 276 -17.92 6.55 1.94
N ALA A 277 -18.92 7.19 2.57
CA ALA A 277 -19.84 6.56 3.51
C ALA A 277 -20.97 5.70 2.88
N GLU A 278 -21.13 5.63 1.57
CA GLU A 278 -22.29 4.99 0.92
C GLU A 278 -21.90 4.13 -0.29
N ARG A 279 -20.99 3.16 -0.12
CA ARG A 279 -20.87 2.08 -1.11
C ARG A 279 -21.92 1.02 -0.79
N PRO A 280 -22.93 0.77 -1.65
CA PRO A 280 -23.91 -0.27 -1.41
C PRO A 280 -23.22 -1.62 -1.24
N THR A 281 -23.64 -2.39 -0.25
CA THR A 281 -23.16 -3.76 -0.03
C THR A 281 -24.34 -4.66 0.28
N LEU A 282 -24.29 -5.89 -0.23
CA LEU A 282 -25.27 -6.92 0.02
C LEU A 282 -24.88 -7.82 1.19
N PHE A 283 -23.76 -7.57 1.88
CA PHE A 283 -23.28 -8.38 3.01
C PHE A 283 -24.34 -8.58 4.11
N ASN A 284 -25.17 -7.57 4.39
CA ASN A 284 -26.28 -7.69 5.35
C ASN A 284 -27.42 -8.61 4.87
N GLY A 285 -27.47 -8.89 3.56
CA GLY A 285 -28.39 -9.83 2.95
C GLY A 285 -27.89 -11.27 2.91
N PHE A 286 -26.59 -11.50 3.09
CA PHE A 286 -26.06 -12.85 3.23
C PHE A 286 -26.49 -13.44 4.57
N PRO A 287 -26.69 -14.76 4.66
CA PRO A 287 -27.03 -15.35 5.93
C PRO A 287 -25.86 -15.26 6.92
N PRO A 288 -26.18 -15.16 8.23
CA PRO A 288 -25.17 -14.94 9.26
C PRO A 288 -24.15 -16.07 9.30
N ASN A 289 -22.88 -15.70 9.42
CA ASN A 289 -21.75 -16.61 9.48
C ASN A 289 -20.61 -15.97 10.30
N ASN A 290 -19.97 -16.72 11.19
CA ASN A 290 -18.84 -16.28 12.01
C ASN A 290 -17.49 -16.82 11.53
N ASP A 291 -17.44 -17.48 10.38
CA ASP A 291 -16.20 -17.97 9.82
C ASP A 291 -15.40 -16.83 9.18
N ARG A 292 -14.11 -16.79 9.51
CA ARG A 292 -13.15 -15.86 8.93
C ARG A 292 -12.55 -16.46 7.65
N TYR A 293 -12.31 -15.63 6.65
CA TYR A 293 -11.55 -16.05 5.48
C TYR A 293 -10.11 -16.39 5.88
N PRO A 294 -9.60 -17.60 5.59
CA PRO A 294 -8.29 -18.03 6.08
C PRO A 294 -7.11 -17.55 5.22
N GLY A 295 -7.35 -16.85 4.10
CA GLY A 295 -6.32 -16.27 3.23
C GLY A 295 -6.05 -14.78 3.49
N SER A 296 -5.00 -14.25 2.86
CA SER A 296 -4.71 -12.81 2.81
C SER A 296 -5.18 -12.21 1.48
N LEU A 297 -6.00 -11.17 1.50
CA LEU A 297 -6.39 -10.45 0.29
C LEU A 297 -5.33 -9.40 -0.08
N PRO A 298 -5.11 -9.13 -1.37
CA PRO A 298 -4.35 -7.94 -1.77
C PRO A 298 -5.19 -6.69 -1.45
N LEU A 299 -4.75 -5.88 -0.49
CA LEU A 299 -5.44 -4.69 0.05
C LEU A 299 -4.87 -3.37 -0.49
N TYR A 300 -3.99 -3.41 -1.50
CA TYR A 300 -3.20 -2.26 -1.91
C TYR A 300 -4.08 -1.09 -2.34
N ALA A 301 -5.20 -1.40 -2.97
CA ALA A 301 -6.22 -0.44 -3.37
C ALA A 301 -7.05 0.15 -2.21
N ALA A 302 -7.25 -0.60 -1.12
CA ALA A 302 -7.86 -0.09 0.10
C ALA A 302 -6.92 0.86 0.84
N ARG A 303 -5.60 0.58 0.83
CA ARG A 303 -4.58 1.42 1.47
C ARG A 303 -4.15 2.63 0.63
N ALA A 304 -4.02 2.49 -0.70
CA ALA A 304 -3.52 3.55 -1.58
C ALA A 304 -4.47 4.75 -1.69
N LEU A 305 -5.77 4.48 -1.56
CA LEU A 305 -6.82 5.50 -1.65
C LEU A 305 -7.42 5.86 -0.29
N LYS A 306 -6.90 5.34 0.81
CA LYS A 306 -7.36 5.79 2.12
C LYS A 306 -6.94 7.25 2.28
N GLU A 307 -7.90 8.12 2.55
CA GLU A 307 -7.60 9.44 3.08
C GLU A 307 -7.14 9.27 4.54
N PRO A 308 -6.29 10.16 5.08
CA PRO A 308 -5.78 10.07 6.45
C PRO A 308 -6.95 9.80 7.41
N ALA A 309 -6.83 8.72 8.17
CA ALA A 309 -7.94 8.17 8.94
C ALA A 309 -8.51 9.21 9.92
N GLY A 310 -9.85 9.31 9.96
CA GLY A 310 -10.52 9.85 11.14
C GLY A 310 -10.23 8.95 12.34
N ALA A 311 -10.18 9.53 13.54
CA ALA A 311 -9.63 8.98 14.79
C ALA A 311 -10.22 7.64 15.34
N ASP A 312 -11.04 6.91 14.58
CA ASP A 312 -11.83 5.75 15.05
C ASP A 312 -11.38 4.39 14.51
N GLU A 313 -10.27 4.30 13.79
CA GLU A 313 -9.68 3.00 13.48
C GLU A 313 -8.95 2.42 14.68
N ILE A 314 -9.08 1.11 14.91
CA ILE A 314 -8.35 0.40 15.96
C ILE A 314 -6.89 0.84 15.84
N PRO A 315 -6.34 1.53 16.85
CA PRO A 315 -5.01 2.08 16.72
C PRO A 315 -4.07 0.91 16.48
N GLU A 316 -3.53 0.84 15.27
CA GLU A 316 -2.21 0.26 15.17
C GLU A 316 -1.36 1.01 16.17
N ASP A 317 -0.61 0.28 16.99
CA ASP A 317 0.30 0.86 17.98
C ASP A 317 0.98 2.08 17.36
N PRO A 318 0.76 3.32 17.88
CA PRO A 318 1.28 4.53 17.28
C PRO A 318 2.80 4.47 17.08
N GLU A 319 3.50 3.72 17.94
CA GLU A 319 4.92 3.46 17.82
C GLU A 319 5.23 2.55 16.61
N ALA A 320 4.44 1.51 16.38
CA ALA A 320 4.54 0.64 15.20
C ALA A 320 4.14 1.34 13.89
N ALA A 321 3.16 2.24 13.91
CA ALA A 321 2.82 3.09 12.77
C ALA A 321 3.98 4.06 12.44
N ARG A 322 4.53 4.71 13.48
CA ARG A 322 5.71 5.58 13.36
C ARG A 322 6.93 4.83 12.84
N GLU A 323 7.22 3.62 13.32
CA GLU A 323 8.35 2.83 12.82
C GLU A 323 8.13 2.33 11.38
N ARG A 324 6.89 2.05 10.98
CA ARG A 324 6.56 1.73 9.58
C ARG A 324 6.73 2.93 8.66
N ALA A 325 6.27 4.11 9.06
CA ALA A 325 6.49 5.35 8.32
C ALA A 325 8.00 5.62 8.16
N ARG A 326 8.77 5.42 9.24
CA ARG A 326 10.23 5.48 9.26
C ARG A 326 10.88 4.49 8.30
N SER A 327 10.22 3.38 7.97
CA SER A 327 10.73 2.31 7.11
C SER A 327 10.66 2.62 5.61
N CYS A 328 10.25 3.82 5.21
CA CYS A 328 10.17 4.22 3.79
C CYS A 328 11.52 4.06 3.06
N ALA A 329 12.66 4.26 3.74
CA ALA A 329 14.02 4.05 3.23
C ALA A 329 14.37 2.59 2.90
N TYR A 330 13.56 1.60 3.30
CA TYR A 330 13.76 0.21 2.87
C TYR A 330 13.09 -0.08 1.52
N VAL A 331 12.12 0.75 1.12
CA VAL A 331 11.49 0.68 -0.20
C VAL A 331 12.19 1.61 -1.16
N LEU A 332 12.45 2.84 -0.74
CA LEU A 332 13.25 3.79 -1.48
C LEU A 332 14.73 3.45 -1.37
N ARG A 333 15.44 3.48 -2.49
CA ARG A 333 16.88 3.23 -2.52
C ARG A 333 17.62 4.53 -2.84
N MET A 334 18.83 4.68 -2.32
CA MET A 334 19.70 5.81 -2.70
C MET A 334 19.94 5.87 -4.22
N ALA A 335 19.73 4.76 -4.94
CA ALA A 335 19.65 4.71 -6.39
C ALA A 335 18.74 5.79 -6.99
N MET A 336 17.65 6.19 -6.32
CA MET A 336 16.76 7.23 -6.83
C MET A 336 17.46 8.60 -6.97
N LEU A 337 18.51 8.85 -6.19
CA LEU A 337 19.30 10.08 -6.26
C LEU A 337 20.20 10.12 -7.51
N LYS A 338 20.52 8.94 -8.05
CA LYS A 338 21.34 8.76 -9.25
C LYS A 338 20.91 7.47 -9.96
N PRO A 339 19.78 7.46 -10.69
CA PRO A 339 19.25 6.25 -11.29
C PRO A 339 20.22 5.67 -12.32
N PRO A 340 20.24 4.34 -12.53
CA PRO A 340 21.03 3.73 -13.59
C PRO A 340 20.49 4.20 -14.95
N LEU A 341 21.39 4.63 -15.83
CA LEU A 341 21.06 5.04 -17.18
C LEU A 341 21.36 3.88 -18.14
N ILE A 342 20.41 3.58 -19.03
CA ILE A 342 20.67 2.73 -20.19
C ILE A 342 20.82 3.62 -21.41
N ASP A 343 22.02 3.61 -21.99
CA ASP A 343 22.24 4.17 -23.32
C ASP A 343 21.66 3.22 -24.36
N VAL A 344 20.54 3.61 -24.95
CA VAL A 344 19.97 2.89 -26.09
C VAL A 344 20.72 3.37 -27.33
N VAL A 345 21.60 2.52 -27.87
CA VAL A 345 22.28 2.77 -29.15
C VAL A 345 21.23 2.71 -30.27
N PRO A 346 20.90 3.83 -30.91
CA PRO A 346 19.91 3.81 -31.98
C PRO A 346 20.54 3.15 -33.22
N LEU A 347 19.75 2.35 -33.93
CA LEU A 347 20.10 1.93 -35.28
C LEU A 347 20.31 3.19 -36.13
N GLU A 348 21.38 3.18 -36.94
CA GLU A 348 22.01 4.33 -37.62
C GLU A 348 21.12 5.58 -37.83
N GLY A 349 21.51 6.70 -37.22
CA GLY A 349 20.98 8.03 -37.54
C GLY A 349 20.20 8.76 -36.45
N ASN A 350 20.00 8.15 -35.27
CA ASN A 350 19.36 8.84 -34.14
C ASN A 350 20.31 9.01 -32.94
N THR A 351 20.13 10.12 -32.23
CA THR A 351 20.73 10.41 -30.92
C THR A 351 20.15 9.47 -29.87
N GLY A 352 20.98 8.82 -29.05
CA GLY A 352 20.54 7.87 -28.01
C GLY A 352 19.44 8.45 -27.12
N LEU A 353 18.39 7.65 -26.86
CA LEU A 353 17.39 7.97 -25.85
C LEU A 353 17.85 7.35 -24.53
N SER A 354 17.92 8.18 -23.48
CA SER A 354 18.12 7.69 -22.12
C SER A 354 16.83 7.01 -21.66
N VAL A 355 16.90 5.72 -21.36
CA VAL A 355 15.75 4.94 -20.86
C VAL A 355 16.05 4.43 -19.46
N GLU A 356 15.09 4.59 -18.55
CA GLU A 356 15.12 3.97 -17.23
C GLU A 356 14.36 2.63 -17.30
N PRO A 357 15.02 1.48 -17.06
CA PRO A 357 14.34 0.19 -17.06
C PRO A 357 13.46 0.07 -15.80
N ARG A 358 12.16 -0.19 -15.97
CA ARG A 358 11.27 -0.54 -14.85
C ARG A 358 10.54 -1.84 -15.10
N ARG A 359 10.50 -2.70 -14.07
CA ARG A 359 9.68 -3.91 -14.07
C ARG A 359 8.25 -3.53 -13.70
N VAL A 360 7.26 -4.22 -14.27
CA VAL A 360 5.88 -4.11 -13.79
C VAL A 360 5.86 -4.60 -12.34
N PRO A 361 5.44 -3.77 -11.38
CA PRO A 361 5.42 -4.14 -9.96
C PRO A 361 4.50 -5.33 -9.71
N THR A 362 4.89 -6.17 -8.73
CA THR A 362 4.00 -7.25 -8.27
C THR A 362 2.90 -6.69 -7.36
N PRO A 363 1.75 -7.36 -7.23
CA PRO A 363 0.70 -6.93 -6.29
C PRO A 363 1.20 -6.74 -4.84
N LEU A 364 2.12 -7.59 -4.37
CA LEU A 364 2.72 -7.47 -3.05
C LEU A 364 3.61 -6.22 -2.91
N GLN A 365 4.26 -5.80 -4.00
CA GLN A 365 5.04 -4.57 -4.02
C GLN A 365 4.11 -3.35 -3.95
N LEU A 366 3.05 -3.31 -4.77
CA LEU A 366 2.04 -2.25 -4.73
C LEU A 366 1.37 -2.13 -3.36
N GLU A 367 1.11 -3.27 -2.70
CA GLU A 367 0.61 -3.33 -1.31
C GLU A 367 1.55 -2.63 -0.34
N ARG A 368 2.83 -2.93 -0.45
CA ARG A 368 3.84 -2.36 0.44
C ARG A 368 3.98 -0.86 0.21
N GLU A 369 3.96 -0.42 -1.04
CA GLU A 369 3.99 1.01 -1.40
C GLU A 369 2.77 1.75 -0.87
N ALA A 370 1.58 1.21 -1.08
CA ALA A 370 0.33 1.76 -0.55
C ALA A 370 0.35 1.87 0.98
N ALA A 371 0.80 0.82 1.67
CA ALA A 371 0.89 0.81 3.13
C ALA A 371 1.89 1.84 3.68
N LEU A 372 3.01 2.05 2.98
CA LEU A 372 4.02 3.03 3.39
C LEU A 372 3.58 4.46 3.08
N LEU A 373 2.87 4.69 1.97
CA LEU A 373 2.24 5.98 1.70
C LEU A 373 1.27 6.33 2.83
N GLN A 374 0.41 5.40 3.22
CA GLN A 374 -0.52 5.63 4.33
C GLN A 374 0.23 5.91 5.64
N ALA A 375 1.20 5.08 6.01
CA ALA A 375 1.95 5.26 7.24
C ALA A 375 2.68 6.61 7.28
N ALA A 376 3.21 7.08 6.15
CA ALA A 376 3.86 8.38 6.06
C ALA A 376 2.84 9.54 6.18
N GLU A 377 1.62 9.41 5.65
CA GLU A 377 0.54 10.38 5.89
C GLU A 377 0.11 10.42 7.35
N ASP A 378 -0.08 9.25 7.97
CA ASP A 378 -0.44 9.14 9.38
C ASP A 378 0.64 9.78 10.26
N LEU A 379 1.92 9.60 9.93
CA LEU A 379 3.04 10.26 10.61
C LEU A 379 2.97 11.78 10.48
N VAL A 380 2.62 12.31 9.31
CA VAL A 380 2.48 13.77 9.10
C VAL A 380 1.29 14.34 9.88
N GLY A 381 0.20 13.57 10.00
CA GLY A 381 -1.05 14.01 10.64
C GLY A 381 -1.17 13.74 12.13
N ALA A 382 -0.32 12.89 12.72
CA ALA A 382 -0.45 12.49 14.13
C ALA A 382 -0.17 13.65 15.09
N GLU A 383 -1.04 13.82 16.10
CA GLU A 383 -0.89 14.87 17.13
C GLU A 383 0.42 14.75 17.93
N ALA A 384 0.95 13.54 18.07
CA ALA A 384 2.20 13.26 18.77
C ALA A 384 3.46 13.51 17.94
N SER A 385 3.32 13.78 16.63
CA SER A 385 4.46 14.02 15.74
C SER A 385 5.05 15.40 15.98
N ASP A 386 6.37 15.45 16.19
CA ASP A 386 7.09 16.71 16.21
C ASP A 386 7.55 17.14 14.81
N GLU A 387 8.24 18.28 14.75
CA GLU A 387 8.72 18.86 13.50
C GLU A 387 9.67 17.93 12.73
N ALA A 388 10.49 17.13 13.42
CA ALA A 388 11.40 16.19 12.77
C ALA A 388 10.63 15.01 12.16
N ASP A 389 9.66 14.46 12.89
CA ASP A 389 8.75 13.42 12.36
C ASP A 389 7.95 13.93 11.18
N ARG A 390 7.40 15.15 11.28
CA ARG A 390 6.61 15.78 10.22
C ARG A 390 7.44 15.98 8.95
N ILE A 391 8.63 16.59 9.07
CA ILE A 391 9.51 16.82 7.91
C ILE A 391 9.95 15.48 7.28
N MET A 392 10.28 14.47 8.09
CA MET A 392 10.63 13.15 7.56
C MET A 392 9.43 12.47 6.88
N GLY A 393 8.23 12.56 7.45
CA GLY A 393 7.00 12.05 6.84
C GLY A 393 6.74 12.70 5.48
N LEU A 394 6.90 14.02 5.38
CA LEU A 394 6.79 14.77 4.11
C LEU A 394 7.87 14.36 3.10
N ALA A 395 9.10 14.10 3.55
CA ALA A 395 10.18 13.59 2.70
C ALA A 395 9.87 12.17 2.19
N CYS A 396 9.40 11.27 3.05
CA CYS A 396 8.93 9.95 2.68
C CYS A 396 7.78 10.02 1.66
N LEU A 397 6.75 10.85 1.89
CA LEU A 397 5.62 11.01 0.95
C LEU A 397 6.05 11.57 -0.40
N THR A 398 6.98 12.52 -0.40
CA THR A 398 7.52 13.08 -1.64
C THR A 398 8.27 12.00 -2.40
N ALA A 399 9.20 11.29 -1.76
CA ALA A 399 10.00 10.29 -2.43
C ALA A 399 9.18 9.04 -2.85
N LEU A 400 8.32 8.52 -1.96
CA LEU A 400 7.47 7.35 -2.23
C LEU A 400 6.35 7.65 -3.22
N GLY A 401 5.71 8.82 -3.13
CA GLY A 401 4.55 9.13 -3.95
C GLY A 401 4.88 9.20 -5.44
N GLU A 402 6.08 9.68 -5.79
CA GLU A 402 6.57 9.67 -7.18
C GLU A 402 6.82 8.24 -7.67
N VAL A 403 7.53 7.42 -6.88
CA VAL A 403 7.81 6.02 -7.22
C VAL A 403 6.52 5.22 -7.35
N ALA A 404 5.63 5.32 -6.37
CA ALA A 404 4.35 4.63 -6.35
C ALA A 404 3.45 5.08 -7.51
N ALA A 405 3.45 6.37 -7.88
CA ALA A 405 2.68 6.83 -9.03
C ALA A 405 3.12 6.17 -10.34
N ILE A 406 4.43 6.04 -10.55
CA ILE A 406 4.99 5.33 -11.71
C ILE A 406 4.61 3.85 -11.65
N ASP A 407 4.78 3.24 -10.48
CA ASP A 407 4.57 1.81 -10.28
C ASP A 407 3.09 1.41 -10.44
N PHE A 408 2.16 2.22 -9.92
CA PHE A 408 0.73 2.08 -10.21
C PHE A 408 0.41 2.30 -11.68
N THR A 409 1.06 3.26 -12.35
CA THR A 409 0.87 3.46 -13.80
C THR A 409 1.31 2.23 -14.59
N LEU A 410 2.49 1.67 -14.28
CA LEU A 410 3.01 0.44 -14.89
C LEU A 410 2.10 -0.77 -14.63
N ALA A 411 1.47 -0.81 -13.45
CA ALA A 411 0.46 -1.81 -13.10
C ALA A 411 -0.92 -1.56 -13.76
N ARG A 412 -1.07 -0.51 -14.59
CA ARG A 412 -2.34 -0.06 -15.20
C ARG A 412 -3.41 0.29 -14.15
N GLU A 413 -3.01 0.99 -13.10
CA GLU A 413 -3.87 1.43 -12.00
C GLU A 413 -3.94 2.97 -11.95
N PRO A 414 -4.52 3.64 -12.96
CA PRO A 414 -4.42 5.10 -13.12
C PRO A 414 -4.98 5.88 -11.92
N ARG A 415 -6.04 5.38 -11.28
CA ARG A 415 -6.63 6.02 -10.10
C ARG A 415 -5.67 6.05 -8.91
N PHE A 416 -4.91 4.97 -8.69
CA PHE A 416 -3.91 4.93 -7.62
C PHE A 416 -2.67 5.75 -7.98
N ALA A 417 -2.30 5.76 -9.26
CA ALA A 417 -1.22 6.59 -9.76
C ALA A 417 -1.50 8.08 -9.53
N ASP A 418 -2.69 8.54 -9.90
CA ASP A 418 -3.13 9.93 -9.71
C ASP A 418 -3.17 10.31 -8.23
N ALA A 419 -3.69 9.43 -7.37
CA ALA A 419 -3.73 9.64 -5.93
C ALA A 419 -2.32 9.75 -5.33
N ALA A 420 -1.43 8.81 -5.64
CA ALA A 420 -0.04 8.84 -5.17
C ALA A 420 0.71 10.09 -5.66
N PHE A 421 0.49 10.50 -6.91
CA PHE A 421 1.11 11.70 -7.47
C PHE A 421 0.57 13.00 -6.85
N ALA A 422 -0.72 13.04 -6.53
CA ALA A 422 -1.31 14.17 -5.81
C ALA A 422 -0.74 14.28 -4.38
N LYS A 423 -0.57 13.15 -3.67
CA LYS A 423 0.08 13.07 -2.36
C LYS A 423 1.53 13.58 -2.43
N HIS A 424 2.30 13.12 -3.42
CA HIS A 424 3.66 13.61 -3.70
C HIS A 424 3.71 15.13 -3.85
N LYS A 425 2.88 15.72 -4.73
CA LYS A 425 2.89 17.17 -5.00
C LYS A 425 2.58 17.99 -3.75
N ARG A 426 1.58 17.55 -2.98
CA ARG A 426 1.18 18.20 -1.73
C ARG A 426 2.32 18.14 -0.71
N ALA A 427 2.87 16.95 -0.47
CA ALA A 427 3.95 16.74 0.48
C ALA A 427 5.22 17.53 0.11
N ARG A 428 5.55 17.62 -1.19
CA ARG A 428 6.70 18.39 -1.68
C ARG A 428 6.58 19.88 -1.35
N GLU A 429 5.40 20.44 -1.57
CA GLU A 429 5.14 21.87 -1.33
C GLU A 429 5.03 22.19 0.17
N GLU A 430 4.37 21.33 0.95
CA GLU A 430 4.32 21.47 2.41
C GLU A 430 5.70 21.29 3.05
N GLY A 431 6.48 20.31 2.60
CA GLY A 431 7.85 20.07 3.07
C GLY A 431 8.79 21.22 2.74
N ARG A 432 8.68 21.81 1.54
CA ARG A 432 9.41 23.03 1.17
C ARG A 432 9.12 24.16 2.16
N ARG A 433 7.84 24.43 2.47
CA ARG A 433 7.45 25.47 3.42
C ARG A 433 7.96 25.19 4.82
N ALA A 434 7.84 23.95 5.29
CA ALA A 434 8.33 23.53 6.61
C ALA A 434 9.84 23.74 6.74
N ILE A 435 10.61 23.37 5.71
CA ILE A 435 12.06 23.61 5.68
C ILE A 435 12.37 25.11 5.62
N GLU A 436 11.70 25.89 4.78
CA GLU A 436 11.92 27.35 4.71
C GLU A 436 11.63 28.05 6.04
N ASP A 437 10.56 27.65 6.73
CA ASP A 437 10.22 28.21 8.03
C ASP A 437 11.20 27.79 9.12
N LEU A 438 11.71 26.55 9.07
CA LEU A 438 12.76 26.05 9.96
C LEU A 438 14.09 26.78 9.74
N LEU A 439 14.49 26.99 8.48
CA LEU A 439 15.74 27.69 8.12
C LEU A 439 15.76 29.17 8.52
N ARG A 440 14.60 29.79 8.80
CA ARG A 440 14.52 31.16 9.34
C ARG A 440 14.75 31.23 10.85
N LYS A 441 14.79 30.09 11.55
CA LYS A 441 14.87 29.98 13.01
C LYS A 441 16.10 29.16 13.40
N ASP A 442 17.25 29.81 13.51
CA ASP A 442 18.54 29.14 13.76
C ASP A 442 18.54 28.21 14.99
N ASP A 443 17.93 28.59 16.11
CA ASP A 443 17.90 27.70 17.30
C ASP A 443 17.04 26.44 17.09
N ASP A 444 16.04 26.49 16.19
CA ASP A 444 15.20 25.33 15.87
C ASP A 444 15.92 24.36 14.92
N ILE A 445 16.77 24.85 14.00
CA ILE A 445 17.45 23.97 13.04
C ILE A 445 18.41 23.00 13.74
N GLU A 446 19.15 23.45 14.75
CA GLU A 446 20.09 22.59 15.47
C GLU A 446 19.33 21.48 16.22
N ARG A 447 18.26 21.84 16.92
CA ARG A 447 17.42 20.90 17.67
C ARG A 447 16.81 19.86 16.75
N VAL A 448 16.22 20.29 15.64
CA VAL A 448 15.59 19.40 14.65
C VAL A 448 16.64 18.53 13.95
N ALA A 449 17.78 19.10 13.54
CA ALA A 449 18.85 18.35 12.89
C ALA A 449 19.46 17.27 13.79
N ARG A 450 19.65 17.56 15.09
CA ARG A 450 20.10 16.58 16.08
C ARG A 450 19.11 15.44 16.21
N LYS A 451 17.82 15.76 16.33
CA LYS A 451 16.75 14.76 16.41
C LYS A 451 16.67 13.90 15.15
N LEU A 452 16.76 14.51 13.97
CA LEU A 452 16.82 13.78 12.70
C LEU A 452 18.01 12.82 12.64
N SER A 453 19.19 13.23 13.12
CA SER A 453 20.38 12.39 13.18
C SER A 453 20.25 11.22 14.17
N GLU A 454 19.55 11.42 15.29
CA GLU A 454 19.37 10.42 16.34
C GLU A 454 18.26 9.42 16.02
N ASP A 455 17.08 9.92 15.65
CA ASP A 455 15.87 9.10 15.45
C ASP A 455 15.81 8.49 14.04
N PHE A 456 16.46 9.12 13.06
CA PHE A 456 16.42 8.70 11.64
C PHE A 456 17.83 8.48 11.07
N GLY A 457 18.78 8.13 11.93
CA GLY A 457 20.14 7.79 11.53
C GLY A 457 20.16 6.73 10.42
N GLY A 458 20.78 7.06 9.29
CA GLY A 458 20.85 6.20 8.09
C GLY A 458 19.74 6.49 7.07
N ARG A 459 18.75 7.32 7.40
CA ARG A 459 17.59 7.66 6.56
C ARG A 459 17.43 9.15 6.28
N THR A 460 18.21 10.00 6.95
CA THR A 460 18.20 11.47 6.76
C THR A 460 18.45 11.90 5.31
N TRP A 461 19.07 11.06 4.49
CA TRP A 461 19.23 11.33 3.06
C TRP A 461 17.92 11.52 2.29
N LEU A 462 16.80 10.97 2.78
CA LEU A 462 15.48 11.13 2.16
C LEU A 462 15.03 12.59 2.09
N LEU A 463 15.57 13.43 2.98
CA LEU A 463 15.30 14.86 2.99
C LEU A 463 15.69 15.52 1.65
N LEU A 464 16.62 14.94 0.88
CA LEU A 464 16.98 15.40 -0.46
C LEU A 464 15.82 15.35 -1.47
N ALA A 465 14.74 14.61 -1.19
CA ALA A 465 13.53 14.63 -2.00
C ALA A 465 12.75 15.96 -1.86
N LEU A 466 12.96 16.70 -0.77
CA LEU A 466 12.33 17.98 -0.52
C LEU A 466 13.20 19.13 -1.04
N PRO A 467 12.61 20.16 -1.68
CA PRO A 467 13.33 21.38 -2.01
C PRO A 467 13.93 22.04 -0.75
N GLY A 468 15.24 22.32 -0.78
CA GLY A 468 15.99 22.86 0.36
C GLY A 468 16.40 21.83 1.43
N GLY A 469 16.01 20.56 1.25
CA GLY A 469 16.33 19.51 2.22
C GLY A 469 17.81 19.16 2.29
N ASP A 470 18.61 19.50 1.27
CA ASP A 470 20.06 19.41 1.29
C ASP A 470 20.70 20.22 2.42
N GLU A 471 20.24 21.44 2.66
CA GLU A 471 20.73 22.24 3.79
C GLU A 471 20.40 21.59 5.13
N LEU A 472 19.24 20.96 5.26
CA LEU A 472 18.88 20.22 6.46
C LEU A 472 19.74 18.96 6.64
N VAL A 473 20.07 18.25 5.55
CA VAL A 473 21.04 17.13 5.61
C VAL A 473 22.42 17.64 6.06
N PHE A 474 22.90 18.77 5.52
CA PHE A 474 24.16 19.36 6.00
C PHE A 474 24.09 19.79 7.47
N ALA A 475 22.96 20.32 7.94
CA ALA A 475 22.75 20.61 9.35
C ALA A 475 22.83 19.34 10.21
N THR A 476 22.29 18.20 9.75
CA THR A 476 22.44 16.92 10.47
C THR A 476 23.91 16.47 10.57
N LEU A 477 24.75 16.81 9.59
CA LEU A 477 26.19 16.52 9.63
C LEU A 477 26.94 17.44 10.61
N ALA A 478 26.47 18.68 10.78
CA ALA A 478 27.07 19.66 11.68
C ALA A 478 26.70 19.43 13.15
N HIS A 479 25.42 19.11 13.41
CA HIS A 479 24.85 19.03 14.77
C HIS A 479 24.58 17.60 15.26
N GLY A 480 24.70 16.60 14.38
CA GLY A 480 24.54 15.19 14.71
C GLY A 480 25.74 14.57 15.42
N ARG A 481 25.60 13.30 15.82
CA ARG A 481 26.70 12.55 16.43
C ARG A 481 27.80 12.28 15.40
N ARG A 482 29.03 12.66 15.73
CA ARG A 482 30.17 12.61 14.78
C ARG A 482 30.50 11.20 14.29
N ASP A 483 30.24 10.17 15.11
CA ASP A 483 30.64 8.78 14.86
C ASP A 483 29.44 7.85 14.63
N ASN A 484 28.30 8.37 14.16
CA ASN A 484 27.16 7.52 13.82
C ASN A 484 27.18 7.10 12.33
N TRP A 485 26.58 5.92 12.08
CA TRP A 485 26.31 5.42 10.73
C TRP A 485 25.51 6.42 9.89
N GLY A 486 24.60 7.17 10.51
CA GLY A 486 23.78 8.16 9.83
C GLY A 486 24.59 9.24 9.10
N ARG A 487 25.73 9.66 9.66
CA ARG A 487 26.66 10.60 9.02
C ARG A 487 27.24 10.04 7.72
N VAL A 488 27.61 8.75 7.72
CA VAL A 488 28.16 8.06 6.55
C VAL A 488 27.12 8.00 5.44
N SER A 489 25.91 7.53 5.75
CA SER A 489 24.83 7.44 4.77
C SER A 489 24.40 8.81 4.24
N ALA A 490 24.33 9.85 5.08
CA ALA A 490 24.03 11.21 4.60
C ALA A 490 25.11 11.77 3.67
N LEU A 491 26.40 11.57 4.00
CA LEU A 491 27.50 11.97 3.12
C LEU A 491 27.49 11.21 1.79
N ALA A 492 27.23 9.90 1.82
CA ALA A 492 27.11 9.10 0.60
C ALA A 492 26.00 9.61 -0.31
N ALA A 493 24.82 9.88 0.25
CA ALA A 493 23.70 10.47 -0.50
C ALA A 493 24.03 11.85 -1.09
N LEU A 494 24.67 12.73 -0.32
CA LEU A 494 25.10 14.04 -0.80
C LEU A 494 26.19 13.96 -1.88
N VAL A 495 27.04 12.92 -1.88
CA VAL A 495 28.01 12.64 -2.95
C VAL A 495 27.31 12.14 -4.22
N LEU A 496 26.23 11.37 -4.08
CA LEU A 496 25.42 10.87 -5.19
C LEU A 496 24.57 11.97 -5.84
N TRP A 497 24.09 12.93 -5.04
CA TRP A 497 23.23 14.01 -5.49
C TRP A 497 24.04 15.12 -6.19
N PRO A 498 23.82 15.40 -7.49
CA PRO A 498 24.67 16.30 -8.27
C PRO A 498 24.81 17.70 -7.70
N ALA A 499 23.72 18.28 -7.17
CA ALA A 499 23.71 19.65 -6.65
C ALA A 499 24.61 19.84 -5.41
N THR A 500 24.84 18.77 -4.64
CA THR A 500 25.59 18.82 -3.37
C THR A 500 26.97 18.20 -3.45
N GLN A 501 27.28 17.51 -4.55
CA GLN A 501 28.46 16.64 -4.67
C GLN A 501 29.77 17.36 -4.33
N ALA A 502 30.00 18.57 -4.85
CA ALA A 502 31.25 19.29 -4.60
C ALA A 502 31.47 19.63 -3.11
N ARG A 503 30.42 20.14 -2.44
CA ARG A 503 30.45 20.46 -1.01
C ARG A 503 30.58 19.18 -0.17
N ALA A 504 29.87 18.12 -0.54
CA ALA A 504 29.93 16.83 0.13
C ALA A 504 31.34 16.23 0.07
N LEU A 505 31.96 16.21 -1.11
CA LEU A 505 33.31 15.70 -1.29
C LEU A 505 34.36 16.48 -0.49
N ALA A 506 34.22 17.81 -0.38
CA ALA A 506 35.08 18.63 0.48
C ALA A 506 34.93 18.30 1.98
N LEU A 507 33.76 17.82 2.42
CA LEU A 507 33.56 17.33 3.79
C LEU A 507 34.13 15.92 3.97
N VAL A 508 33.94 15.04 2.99
CA VAL A 508 34.45 13.66 3.01
C VAL A 508 35.97 13.66 3.08
N GLU A 509 36.67 14.52 2.34
CA GLU A 509 38.15 14.59 2.39
C GLU A 509 38.71 15.00 3.77
N LYS A 510 37.90 15.62 4.62
CA LYS A 510 38.28 15.97 6.00
C LYS A 510 38.09 14.80 6.98
N LEU A 511 37.49 13.70 6.55
CA LEU A 511 37.30 12.52 7.39
C LEU A 511 38.59 11.69 7.46
N PRO A 512 38.79 10.92 8.56
CA PRO A 512 39.75 9.83 8.58
C PRO A 512 39.51 8.88 7.39
N ILE A 513 40.59 8.33 6.83
CA ILE A 513 40.53 7.46 5.64
C ILE A 513 39.54 6.31 5.82
N GLN A 514 39.47 5.70 7.00
CA GLN A 514 38.54 4.62 7.32
C GLN A 514 37.07 5.06 7.17
N ASN A 515 36.73 6.26 7.61
CA ASN A 515 35.38 6.80 7.46
C ASN A 515 35.08 7.18 6.01
N GLN A 516 36.10 7.60 5.23
CA GLN A 516 35.95 7.76 3.78
C GLN A 516 35.64 6.43 3.11
N VAL A 517 36.31 5.33 3.49
CA VAL A 517 36.00 3.98 2.99
C VAL A 517 34.57 3.56 3.35
N SER A 518 34.06 3.89 4.54
CA SER A 518 32.65 3.67 4.87
C SER A 518 31.69 4.45 3.96
N VAL A 519 32.02 5.70 3.60
CA VAL A 519 31.23 6.47 2.63
C VAL A 519 31.28 5.82 1.25
N MET A 520 32.46 5.33 0.83
CA MET A 520 32.60 4.60 -0.44
C MET A 520 31.75 3.31 -0.46
N HIS A 521 31.68 2.59 0.65
CA HIS A 521 30.83 1.40 0.80
C HIS A 521 29.35 1.75 0.60
N GLU A 522 28.85 2.81 1.25
CA GLU A 522 27.47 3.26 1.07
C GLU A 522 27.20 3.74 -0.37
N VAL A 523 28.13 4.47 -0.99
CA VAL A 523 28.02 4.86 -2.41
C VAL A 523 28.00 3.63 -3.33
N PHE A 524 28.81 2.60 -3.04
CA PHE A 524 28.85 1.36 -3.81
C PHE A 524 27.52 0.61 -3.72
N HIS A 525 26.94 0.50 -2.53
CA HIS A 525 25.66 -0.19 -2.32
C HIS A 525 24.43 0.65 -2.63
N ALA A 526 24.59 1.88 -3.14
CA ALA A 526 23.47 2.73 -3.47
C ALA A 526 22.50 2.09 -4.47
N HIS A 527 23.01 1.21 -5.36
CA HIS A 527 22.22 0.46 -6.34
C HIS A 527 22.01 -1.01 -5.96
N ASP A 528 22.30 -1.42 -4.72
CA ASP A 528 22.00 -2.77 -4.25
C ASP A 528 20.51 -3.08 -4.45
N HIS A 529 20.23 -4.31 -4.89
CA HIS A 529 18.91 -4.83 -5.25
C HIS A 529 18.35 -4.40 -6.61
N MET A 530 19.07 -3.63 -7.41
CA MET A 530 18.74 -3.39 -8.83
C MET A 530 19.19 -4.56 -9.74
N ARG A 531 19.15 -5.80 -9.27
CA ARG A 531 19.55 -6.96 -10.10
C ARG A 531 18.51 -7.20 -11.21
N PRO A 532 18.94 -7.58 -12.44
CA PRO A 532 20.24 -8.15 -12.79
C PRO A 532 21.33 -7.15 -13.23
N TRP A 533 21.13 -5.84 -13.04
CA TRP A 533 22.10 -4.83 -13.49
C TRP A 533 23.30 -4.71 -12.54
N ALA A 534 24.40 -4.17 -13.07
CA ALA A 534 25.58 -3.89 -12.26
C ALA A 534 25.22 -2.86 -11.18
N THR A 535 25.40 -3.23 -9.93
CA THR A 535 24.99 -2.49 -8.73
C THR A 535 25.97 -1.38 -8.34
N ASN A 536 26.91 -0.98 -9.20
CA ASN A 536 27.98 -0.07 -8.80
C ASN A 536 27.92 1.30 -9.47
N VAL A 537 27.70 2.33 -8.64
CA VAL A 537 27.72 3.72 -9.08
C VAL A 537 29.12 4.11 -9.54
N GLU A 538 29.22 4.76 -10.71
CA GLU A 538 30.44 5.45 -11.12
C GLU A 538 30.41 6.91 -10.65
N LEU A 539 31.45 7.35 -9.96
CA LEU A 539 31.68 8.77 -9.69
C LEU A 539 32.55 9.30 -10.83
N SER A 540 31.93 9.95 -11.81
CA SER A 540 32.62 10.47 -12.99
C SER A 540 33.84 11.31 -12.58
N PRO A 541 35.00 11.10 -13.21
CA PRO A 541 36.15 11.95 -12.98
C PRO A 541 35.80 13.37 -13.46
N SER A 542 35.78 14.34 -12.54
CA SER A 542 35.71 15.75 -12.94
C SER A 542 37.02 16.10 -13.66
N PRO A 543 36.98 16.78 -14.81
CA PRO A 543 38.19 17.27 -15.48
C PRO A 543 38.85 18.37 -14.63
N GLY A 544 39.63 17.98 -13.63
CA GLY A 544 40.43 18.87 -12.77
C GLY A 544 40.71 18.34 -11.36
N GLU A 545 41.73 18.91 -10.70
CA GLU A 545 42.07 18.70 -9.28
C GLU A 545 41.11 19.46 -8.33
N GLY A 546 39.80 19.34 -8.57
CA GLY A 546 38.80 19.92 -7.66
C GLY A 546 38.65 19.11 -6.36
N ALA A 547 37.93 19.67 -5.39
CA ALA A 547 37.56 18.97 -4.15
C ALA A 547 37.04 17.54 -4.45
N GLY A 548 37.50 16.58 -3.64
CA GLY A 548 37.20 15.16 -3.81
C GLY A 548 38.09 14.40 -4.80
N ALA A 549 39.16 15.00 -5.34
CA ALA A 549 40.00 14.34 -6.34
C ALA A 549 40.63 13.05 -5.79
N THR A 550 41.17 13.09 -4.57
CA THR A 550 41.74 11.90 -3.93
C THR A 550 40.66 10.87 -3.61
N PHE A 551 39.51 11.31 -3.08
CA PHE A 551 38.38 10.42 -2.81
C PHE A 551 37.88 9.72 -4.07
N ARG A 552 37.74 10.41 -5.21
CA ARG A 552 37.29 9.80 -6.48
C ARG A 552 38.28 8.77 -7.01
N ARG A 553 39.60 9.06 -6.96
CA ARG A 553 40.63 8.09 -7.35
C ARG A 553 40.60 6.84 -6.45
N ALA A 554 40.52 7.07 -5.14
CA ALA A 554 40.38 6.01 -4.14
C ALA A 554 39.09 5.19 -4.34
N TYR A 555 37.96 5.84 -4.65
CA TYR A 555 36.71 5.16 -4.95
C TYR A 555 36.81 4.27 -6.19
N GLY A 556 37.60 4.64 -7.21
CA GLY A 556 37.86 3.78 -8.36
C GLY A 556 38.50 2.44 -7.98
N VAL A 557 39.51 2.47 -7.10
CA VAL A 557 40.16 1.27 -6.55
C VAL A 557 39.19 0.50 -5.64
N PHE A 558 38.52 1.21 -4.73
CA PHE A 558 37.53 0.61 -3.83
C PHE A 558 36.41 -0.10 -4.61
N ARG A 559 35.82 0.54 -5.63
CA ARG A 559 34.75 -0.03 -6.46
C ARG A 559 35.19 -1.32 -7.13
N ALA A 560 36.41 -1.38 -7.67
CA ALA A 560 36.95 -2.59 -8.29
C ALA A 560 37.15 -3.73 -7.26
N MET A 561 37.71 -3.40 -6.10
CA MET A 561 37.87 -4.34 -4.98
C MET A 561 36.52 -4.84 -4.45
N ALA A 562 35.59 -3.94 -4.13
CA ALA A 562 34.26 -4.23 -3.61
C ALA A 562 33.45 -5.06 -4.61
N PHE A 563 33.53 -4.76 -5.92
CA PHE A 563 32.92 -5.59 -6.94
C PHE A 563 33.45 -7.03 -6.92
N ARG A 564 34.77 -7.22 -6.77
CA ARG A 564 35.34 -8.58 -6.69
C ARG A 564 34.94 -9.32 -5.42
N LEU A 565 34.73 -8.60 -4.32
CA LEU A 565 34.35 -9.17 -3.03
C LEU A 565 32.86 -9.54 -2.96
N TRP A 566 31.99 -8.65 -3.41
CA TRP A 566 30.54 -8.77 -3.24
C TRP A 566 29.81 -9.35 -4.45
N GLU A 567 30.30 -9.05 -5.66
CA GLU A 567 29.58 -9.30 -6.91
C GLU A 567 30.23 -10.37 -7.80
N ALA A 568 31.55 -10.44 -7.83
CA ALA A 568 32.28 -11.41 -8.64
C ALA A 568 32.65 -12.67 -7.83
N HIS A 569 32.70 -13.83 -8.49
CA HIS A 569 33.18 -15.09 -7.90
C HIS A 569 34.72 -15.17 -7.92
N ARG A 570 35.42 -14.14 -7.42
CA ARG A 570 36.89 -14.13 -7.34
C ARG A 570 37.37 -14.62 -5.99
N SER A 571 38.55 -15.23 -5.95
CA SER A 571 39.14 -15.63 -4.67
C SER A 571 39.63 -14.40 -3.92
N VAL A 572 39.56 -14.41 -2.59
CA VAL A 572 40.02 -13.26 -1.80
C VAL A 572 41.53 -13.06 -1.93
N ASP A 573 42.31 -14.14 -2.12
CA ASP A 573 43.75 -14.06 -2.37
C ASP A 573 44.08 -13.25 -3.64
N GLU A 574 43.34 -13.47 -4.74
CA GLU A 574 43.47 -12.66 -5.96
C GLU A 574 43.18 -11.17 -5.70
N ILE A 575 42.17 -10.87 -4.88
CA ILE A 575 41.81 -9.48 -4.53
C ILE A 575 42.94 -8.83 -3.72
N LEU A 576 43.45 -9.53 -2.70
CA LEU A 576 44.52 -9.05 -1.83
C LEU A 576 45.83 -8.83 -2.59
N GLN A 577 46.15 -9.69 -3.56
CA GLN A 577 47.35 -9.56 -4.39
C GLN A 577 47.26 -8.40 -5.40
N ALA A 578 46.07 -8.11 -5.94
CA ALA A 578 45.88 -7.03 -6.91
C ALA A 578 45.89 -5.63 -6.27
N LEU A 579 45.50 -5.54 -4.99
CA LEU A 579 45.27 -4.26 -4.30
C LEU A 579 46.49 -3.31 -4.28
N PRO A 580 47.72 -3.75 -3.97
CA PRO A 580 48.88 -2.85 -3.94
C PRO A 580 49.19 -2.20 -5.30
N ASP A 581 49.09 -2.98 -6.38
CA ASP A 581 49.36 -2.48 -7.73
C ASP A 581 48.23 -1.57 -8.24
N GLU A 582 46.99 -1.78 -7.79
CA GLU A 582 45.85 -0.88 -8.10
C GLU A 582 45.96 0.45 -7.34
N ALA A 583 46.28 0.40 -6.04
CA ALA A 583 46.52 1.60 -5.24
C ALA A 583 47.68 2.44 -5.82
N ARG A 584 48.80 1.78 -6.18
CA ARG A 584 49.95 2.45 -6.81
C ARG A 584 49.59 3.08 -8.15
N ARG A 585 48.86 2.37 -9.02
CA ARG A 585 48.41 2.90 -10.32
C ARG A 585 47.48 4.10 -10.18
N ALA A 586 46.67 4.15 -9.12
CA ALA A 586 45.80 5.27 -8.80
C ALA A 586 46.51 6.43 -8.08
N GLY A 587 47.82 6.30 -7.80
CA GLY A 587 48.60 7.30 -7.08
C GLY A 587 48.19 7.45 -5.61
N LEU A 588 47.75 6.37 -4.98
CA LEU A 588 47.38 6.32 -3.57
C LEU A 588 48.58 5.87 -2.72
N ASP A 589 48.67 6.38 -1.50
CA ASP A 589 49.74 6.02 -0.55
C ASP A 589 49.43 4.71 0.21
N ALA A 590 50.38 4.28 1.03
CA ALA A 590 50.27 3.06 1.83
C ALA A 590 49.13 3.11 2.86
N ALA A 591 48.69 4.31 3.27
CA ALA A 591 47.59 4.45 4.23
C ALA A 591 46.24 4.11 3.60
N TRP A 592 46.02 4.50 2.34
CA TRP A 592 44.86 4.07 1.55
C TRP A 592 44.86 2.57 1.28
N GLU A 593 46.01 2.02 0.87
CA GLU A 593 46.16 0.58 0.66
C GLU A 593 45.81 -0.20 1.95
N ALA A 594 46.33 0.26 3.10
CA ALA A 594 46.02 -0.32 4.41
C ALA A 594 44.52 -0.25 4.75
N ALA A 595 43.85 0.87 4.50
CA ALA A 595 42.42 1.00 4.78
C ALA A 595 41.56 0.09 3.90
N PHE A 596 41.90 -0.07 2.63
CA PHE A 596 41.22 -1.02 1.73
C PHE A 596 41.48 -2.47 2.13
N LEU A 597 42.72 -2.80 2.50
CA LEU A 597 43.10 -4.12 2.99
C LEU A 597 42.31 -4.47 4.26
N GLU A 598 42.18 -3.52 5.19
CA GLU A 598 41.40 -3.70 6.41
C GLU A 598 39.92 -3.96 6.10
N TYR A 599 39.32 -3.11 5.27
CA TYR A 599 37.93 -3.27 4.84
C TYR A 599 37.69 -4.64 4.18
N CYS A 600 38.52 -5.00 3.20
CA CYS A 600 38.38 -6.26 2.47
C CYS A 600 38.51 -7.46 3.41
N THR A 601 39.51 -7.45 4.29
CA THR A 601 39.77 -8.54 5.23
C THR A 601 38.63 -8.72 6.22
N ARG A 602 38.17 -7.64 6.87
CA ARG A 602 37.08 -7.73 7.87
C ARG A 602 35.80 -8.31 7.27
N ASN A 603 35.41 -7.85 6.08
CA ASN A 603 34.23 -8.35 5.40
C ASN A 603 34.41 -9.80 4.92
N ALA A 604 35.58 -10.15 4.37
CA ALA A 604 35.88 -11.52 3.95
C ALA A 604 35.86 -12.50 5.12
N LEU A 605 36.40 -12.13 6.30
CA LEU A 605 36.37 -12.97 7.49
C LEU A 605 34.93 -13.34 7.90
N GLY A 606 34.01 -12.37 7.85
CA GLY A 606 32.58 -12.61 8.07
C GLY A 606 32.01 -13.62 7.08
N LEU A 607 32.23 -13.40 5.77
CA LEU A 607 31.73 -14.26 4.69
C LEU A 607 32.28 -15.70 4.73
N TYR A 608 33.51 -15.88 5.21
CA TYR A 608 34.19 -17.16 5.25
C TYR A 608 34.11 -17.87 6.60
N SER A 609 33.50 -17.25 7.62
CA SER A 609 33.32 -17.87 8.94
C SER A 609 32.46 -19.14 8.95
N LEU A 610 31.71 -19.39 7.88
CA LEU A 610 30.91 -20.60 7.71
C LEU A 610 31.50 -21.56 6.67
N ARG A 611 32.71 -21.29 6.16
CA ARG A 611 33.33 -22.03 5.04
C ARG A 611 34.57 -22.79 5.52
N THR A 612 34.77 -23.99 4.98
CA THR A 612 35.97 -24.82 5.28
C THR A 612 37.28 -24.17 4.84
N THR A 613 37.23 -23.24 3.89
CA THR A 613 38.38 -22.47 3.38
C THR A 613 38.70 -21.23 4.22
N GLY A 614 38.03 -21.02 5.36
CA GLY A 614 38.21 -19.82 6.19
C GLY A 614 39.64 -19.61 6.68
N MET A 615 40.36 -20.67 7.04
CA MET A 615 41.77 -20.53 7.47
C MET A 615 42.71 -20.17 6.33
N THR A 616 42.45 -20.60 5.10
CA THR A 616 43.24 -20.19 3.92
C THR A 616 43.16 -18.68 3.72
N LEU A 617 41.96 -18.09 3.89
CA LEU A 617 41.77 -16.64 3.88
C LEU A 617 42.59 -15.95 4.98
N VAL A 618 42.55 -16.46 6.22
CA VAL A 618 43.28 -15.87 7.37
C VAL A 618 44.77 -15.78 7.07
N MET A 619 45.37 -16.86 6.52
CA MET A 619 46.79 -16.87 6.17
C MET A 619 47.14 -15.87 5.06
N ALA A 620 46.31 -15.79 4.01
CA ALA A 620 46.49 -14.83 2.92
C ALA A 620 46.39 -13.38 3.42
N ALA A 621 45.38 -13.09 4.26
CA ALA A 621 45.20 -11.77 4.86
C ALA A 621 46.36 -11.38 5.78
N LYS A 622 46.87 -12.32 6.59
CA LYS A 622 48.01 -12.08 7.48
C LYS A 622 49.27 -11.74 6.69
N GLU A 623 49.53 -12.47 5.60
CA GLU A 623 50.66 -12.18 4.72
C GLU A 623 50.51 -10.81 4.03
N ALA A 624 49.31 -10.46 3.57
CA ALA A 624 49.04 -9.15 2.98
C ALA A 624 49.25 -8.01 4.00
N VAL A 625 48.77 -8.17 5.24
CA VAL A 625 48.97 -7.19 6.34
C VAL A 625 50.45 -7.01 6.66
N ARG A 626 51.20 -8.12 6.73
CA ARG A 626 52.65 -8.11 6.98
C ARG A 626 53.42 -7.40 5.86
N LYS A 627 53.07 -7.64 4.59
CA LYS A 627 53.73 -7.00 3.43
C LYS A 627 53.47 -5.50 3.37
N ASN A 628 52.25 -5.06 3.69
CA ASN A 628 51.90 -3.64 3.70
C ASN A 628 52.62 -2.89 4.84
N GLY A 629 52.64 -3.46 6.05
CA GLY A 629 53.43 -2.95 7.17
C GLY A 629 52.97 -1.61 7.76
N HIS A 630 51.84 -1.05 7.31
CA HIS A 630 51.33 0.21 7.82
C HIS A 630 50.82 0.08 9.27
N PRO A 631 51.16 1.01 10.19
CA PRO A 631 50.80 0.88 11.61
C PRO A 631 49.29 0.80 11.91
N SER A 632 48.44 1.36 11.03
CA SER A 632 46.97 1.29 11.22
C SER A 632 46.43 -0.14 11.15
N LEU A 633 47.18 -1.10 10.60
CA LEU A 633 46.80 -2.50 10.54
C LEU A 633 47.11 -3.27 11.83
N GLY A 634 47.68 -2.62 12.85
CA GLY A 634 48.11 -3.28 14.08
C GLY A 634 46.98 -4.06 14.78
N THR A 635 45.79 -3.48 14.89
CA THR A 635 44.61 -4.16 15.46
C THR A 635 44.22 -5.37 14.62
N LEU A 636 44.11 -5.22 13.30
CA LEU A 636 43.77 -6.33 12.40
C LEU A 636 44.81 -7.46 12.45
N SER A 637 46.11 -7.13 12.55
CA SER A 637 47.17 -8.13 12.71
C SER A 637 46.94 -8.99 13.96
N LYS A 638 46.69 -8.37 15.12
CA LYS A 638 46.39 -9.11 16.37
C LYS A 638 45.14 -9.98 16.25
N GLN A 639 44.12 -9.48 15.55
CA GLN A 639 42.89 -10.22 15.31
C GLN A 639 43.15 -11.48 14.47
N LEU A 640 43.92 -11.35 13.39
CA LEU A 640 44.33 -12.48 12.55
C LEU A 640 45.21 -13.47 13.33
N ASP A 641 46.15 -12.99 14.14
CA ASP A 641 47.00 -13.81 15.00
C ASP A 641 46.17 -14.63 16.01
N TYR A 642 45.14 -14.01 16.61
CA TYR A 642 44.23 -14.70 17.50
C TYR A 642 43.47 -15.81 16.78
N ILE A 643 42.90 -15.52 15.61
CA ILE A 643 42.14 -16.51 14.81
C ILE A 643 43.04 -17.68 14.41
N GLU A 644 44.27 -17.40 13.98
CA GLU A 644 45.27 -18.42 13.65
C GLU A 644 45.63 -19.28 14.88
N LEU A 645 45.83 -18.67 16.05
CA LEU A 645 46.10 -19.39 17.30
C LEU A 645 44.94 -20.32 17.68
N GLN A 646 43.69 -19.92 17.41
CA GLN A 646 42.53 -20.79 17.62
C GLN A 646 42.44 -21.93 16.59
N GLY A 647 43.20 -21.86 15.48
CA GLY A 647 43.22 -22.86 14.42
C GLY A 647 41.91 -23.00 13.65
N ARG A 648 40.97 -22.05 13.80
CA ARG A 648 39.65 -22.09 13.16
C ARG A 648 39.06 -20.69 13.00
N LEU A 649 38.32 -20.48 11.92
CA LEU A 649 37.50 -19.29 11.70
C LEU A 649 36.02 -19.69 11.75
N ASP A 650 35.36 -19.39 12.86
CA ASP A 650 33.92 -19.50 13.02
C ASP A 650 33.33 -18.22 13.63
N ALA A 651 32.00 -18.14 13.74
CA ALA A 651 31.32 -16.95 14.27
C ALA A 651 31.78 -16.58 15.69
N ARG A 652 32.11 -17.56 16.54
CA ARG A 652 32.56 -17.32 17.92
C ARG A 652 33.98 -16.77 17.93
N THR A 653 34.90 -17.44 17.24
CA THR A 653 36.30 -17.01 17.15
C THR A 653 36.41 -15.64 16.48
N LEU A 654 35.59 -15.35 15.46
CA LEU A 654 35.53 -14.02 14.85
C LEU A 654 35.03 -12.96 15.84
N ALA A 655 33.94 -13.25 16.58
CA ALA A 655 33.42 -12.32 17.60
C ALA A 655 34.43 -12.05 18.72
N ASP A 656 35.17 -13.08 19.17
CA ASP A 656 36.22 -12.95 20.17
C ASP A 656 37.41 -12.14 19.62
N ALA A 657 37.80 -12.34 18.36
CA ALA A 657 38.82 -11.55 17.69
C ALA A 657 38.42 -10.07 17.59
N MET A 658 37.17 -9.76 17.21
CA MET A 658 36.70 -8.37 17.05
C MET A 658 36.66 -7.57 18.37
N ARG A 659 36.79 -8.22 19.53
CA ARG A 659 36.93 -7.57 20.84
C ARG A 659 38.37 -7.14 21.16
N ILE A 660 39.34 -7.56 20.35
CA ILE A 660 40.76 -7.21 20.54
C ILE A 660 40.99 -5.76 20.06
N PRO A 661 41.55 -4.88 20.92
CA PRO A 661 41.80 -3.48 20.61
C PRO A 661 43.00 -3.23 19.69
#